data_AF-A0A4U5NVM3-F1
#
_entry.id   AF-A0A4U5NVM3-F1
#
_cell.length_a   1.000
_cell.length_b   1.000
_cell.length_c   1.000
_cell.angle_alpha   90.00
_cell.angle_beta   90.00
_cell.angle_gamma   90.00
#
_symmetry.space_group_name_H-M   'P 1'
#
loop_
_entity.id
_entity.type
_entity.pdbx_description
1 polymer ?
#
loop_
_entity_poly.entity_id
_entity_poly.type
_entity_poly.pdbx_seq_one_letter_code
_entity_poly.pdbx_strand_id
1 'polypeptide(L)'
;MTSTSNQAVPALRWNVFMDQTALQPATDPALFKHHHFLRKTVAERCLIPGTLTAVRFDDDRWIRVKVEQVCFRQVLVGEVDGDDVIDWFPLERCCYPDRIPDEAEDFLGFRTPSSSIHEDDASTSTADLSSVALSEENEEEGEGNEPQDDRTSERDPDTESLEPEDEGRYREGENPESQDPENPESGFQQNRTEEGPPAEGEPKLYRIKRQLMSKPMEPKRWDFLANVTHEYFQQLATRQLIDLIREGQYFEVQDRTDPLTVYIVCIKEIYGGVVKVVHPATATFEVVLITSERCHRVGWCLSQECQKTRYAPDSQPWLEQAKIKPTPDIIFEFSKIGNHKFETGMMVEMLDYRTRTAFYPGYVCDVINNHYFLVKIVRDMQNDDEVVICHKKQYFIFPCGFCQRNNLRLTTPTGKRLCLPYSSIYSAFFSGFGENEFTWGEFASRLKLICFAPEALFSLPKLLKPIHKMRHLELFAVTNGQPVCYPATITRTLKHLIWIHMDADSAANPSLIYTSQSDIFFPCGYADKSGLGLIEMHKFQTLRPITNQKHNDRYNLFPTFSSMRSPIFIGSKRSYLPDVWLHSEFSEQLSIFLPIPIPGDLWIPSLIVNRHCYPGPFLNQNRVTSLRHHYGPGPMPQLIKQIFGIS
;
A
#
# COMPACT_ATOMS: atom_id res chain seq x y z
N MET A 1 20.10 -43.72 -12.18
CA MET A 1 20.69 -42.85 -13.22
C MET A 1 19.74 -42.91 -14.40
N THR A 2 19.02 -41.88 -14.80
CA THR A 2 19.40 -40.47 -14.99
C THR A 2 18.29 -39.52 -14.51
N SER A 3 18.67 -38.62 -13.62
CA SER A 3 17.95 -37.39 -13.29
C SER A 3 18.07 -36.40 -14.45
N THR A 4 16.96 -35.82 -14.88
CA THR A 4 16.98 -34.59 -15.68
C THR A 4 15.97 -33.59 -15.11
N SER A 5 16.54 -32.68 -14.31
CA SER A 5 16.21 -31.25 -14.19
C SER A 5 14.74 -30.83 -14.08
N ASN A 6 14.28 -30.65 -12.84
CA ASN A 6 12.98 -30.07 -12.51
C ASN A 6 13.10 -28.67 -11.87
N GLN A 7 14.04 -27.84 -12.33
CA GLN A 7 14.37 -26.55 -11.68
C GLN A 7 14.25 -25.29 -12.57
N ALA A 8 13.66 -25.37 -13.76
CA ALA A 8 13.62 -24.21 -14.69
C ALA A 8 12.23 -23.76 -15.18
N VAL A 9 11.11 -24.36 -14.75
CA VAL A 9 9.77 -24.05 -15.29
C VAL A 9 9.12 -22.72 -14.81
N PRO A 10 9.34 -22.24 -13.56
CA PRO A 10 8.58 -21.08 -13.02
C PRO A 10 8.82 -19.75 -13.74
N ALA A 11 10.09 -19.38 -13.95
CA ALA A 11 10.46 -18.13 -14.62
C ALA A 11 9.98 -18.09 -16.08
N LEU A 12 9.86 -19.25 -16.73
CA LEU A 12 9.42 -19.36 -18.12
C LEU A 12 7.96 -18.94 -18.33
N ARG A 13 7.05 -19.12 -17.35
CA ARG A 13 5.62 -18.77 -17.53
C ARG A 13 5.39 -17.27 -17.55
N TRP A 14 5.92 -16.56 -16.55
CA TRP A 14 5.79 -15.11 -16.47
C TRP A 14 6.61 -14.39 -17.54
N ASN A 15 7.82 -14.87 -17.88
CA ASN A 15 8.63 -14.27 -18.95
C ASN A 15 7.86 -14.30 -20.29
N VAL A 16 7.32 -15.46 -20.66
CA VAL A 16 6.53 -15.60 -21.91
C VAL A 16 5.32 -14.67 -21.92
N PHE A 17 4.62 -14.53 -20.78
CA PHE A 17 3.46 -13.65 -20.71
C PHE A 17 3.83 -12.17 -20.74
N MET A 18 4.88 -11.77 -20.02
CA MET A 18 5.42 -10.41 -20.06
C MET A 18 5.88 -10.03 -21.46
N ASP A 19 6.49 -10.95 -22.21
CA ASP A 19 6.86 -10.76 -23.61
C ASP A 19 5.61 -10.58 -24.50
N GLN A 20 4.52 -11.32 -24.24
CA GLN A 20 3.28 -11.21 -25.01
C GLN A 20 2.52 -9.91 -24.74
N THR A 21 2.48 -9.44 -23.49
CA THR A 21 1.74 -8.23 -23.11
C THR A 21 2.60 -6.97 -23.16
N ALA A 22 3.93 -7.10 -23.23
CA ALA A 22 4.91 -6.04 -23.03
C ALA A 22 4.77 -5.29 -21.69
N LEU A 23 4.24 -5.96 -20.66
CA LEU A 23 4.05 -5.40 -19.33
C LEU A 23 5.04 -6.00 -18.34
N GLN A 24 5.39 -5.22 -17.32
CA GLN A 24 6.36 -5.60 -16.29
C GLN A 24 5.65 -6.00 -14.99
N PRO A 25 6.31 -6.74 -14.08
CA PRO A 25 5.74 -7.03 -12.77
C PRO A 25 5.56 -5.75 -11.95
N ALA A 26 4.54 -5.74 -11.09
CA ALA A 26 4.34 -4.71 -10.09
C ALA A 26 5.44 -4.82 -9.03
N THR A 27 6.08 -3.69 -8.72
CA THR A 27 7.16 -3.60 -7.73
C THR A 27 6.83 -2.62 -6.60
N ASP A 28 5.64 -2.01 -6.63
CA ASP A 28 5.21 -1.04 -5.64
C ASP A 28 5.12 -1.68 -4.23
N PRO A 29 5.98 -1.29 -3.26
CA PRO A 29 6.01 -1.94 -1.94
C PRO A 29 4.69 -1.82 -1.18
N ALA A 30 3.88 -0.81 -1.51
CA ALA A 30 2.57 -0.59 -0.91
C ALA A 30 1.60 -1.75 -1.14
N LEU A 31 1.75 -2.52 -2.22
CA LEU A 31 0.88 -3.66 -2.59
C LEU A 31 1.15 -4.92 -1.77
N PHE A 32 2.39 -5.09 -1.32
CA PHE A 32 2.90 -6.37 -0.81
C PHE A 32 3.31 -6.28 0.65
N LYS A 33 2.69 -5.39 1.43
CA LYS A 33 3.13 -5.10 2.82
C LYS A 33 3.13 -6.34 3.71
N HIS A 34 2.10 -7.19 3.61
CA HIS A 34 2.00 -8.44 4.36
C HIS A 34 3.13 -9.42 3.99
N HIS A 35 3.42 -9.53 2.70
CA HIS A 35 4.53 -10.34 2.20
C HIS A 35 5.88 -9.82 2.67
N HIS A 36 6.13 -8.51 2.57
CA HIS A 36 7.36 -7.89 3.05
C HIS A 36 7.50 -8.04 4.57
N PHE A 37 6.40 -7.91 5.32
CA PHE A 37 6.39 -8.14 6.76
C PHE A 37 6.87 -9.54 7.13
N LEU A 38 6.37 -10.58 6.47
CA LEU A 38 6.78 -11.97 6.74
C LEU A 38 8.23 -12.26 6.33
N ARG A 39 8.80 -11.47 5.42
CA ARG A 39 10.20 -11.58 4.99
C ARG A 39 11.19 -10.83 5.88
N LYS A 40 10.70 -10.01 6.82
CA LYS A 40 11.56 -9.38 7.81
C LYS A 40 12.20 -10.44 8.69
N THR A 41 13.41 -10.16 9.17
CA THR A 41 14.06 -11.01 10.16
C THR A 41 13.47 -10.78 11.56
N VAL A 42 13.70 -11.72 12.47
CA VAL A 42 13.37 -11.54 13.89
C VAL A 42 14.05 -10.28 14.45
N ALA A 43 15.32 -10.05 14.12
CA ALA A 43 16.06 -8.85 14.54
C ALA A 43 15.39 -7.56 14.10
N GLU A 44 14.99 -7.44 12.83
CA GLU A 44 14.30 -6.25 12.28
C GLU A 44 12.95 -5.97 12.96
N ARG A 45 12.39 -6.95 13.69
CA ARG A 45 11.12 -6.80 14.41
C ARG A 45 11.29 -6.61 15.91
N CYS A 46 12.34 -7.16 16.48
CA CYS A 46 12.65 -7.01 17.89
C CYS A 46 13.39 -5.69 18.16
N LEU A 47 14.38 -5.34 17.33
CA LEU A 47 15.17 -4.12 17.42
C LEU A 47 14.53 -3.03 16.55
N ILE A 48 13.49 -2.38 17.07
CA ILE A 48 12.74 -1.38 16.32
C ILE A 48 13.46 -0.03 16.41
N PRO A 49 13.60 0.73 15.30
CA PRO A 49 14.10 2.10 15.34
C PRO A 49 13.37 2.94 16.39
N GLY A 50 14.13 3.60 17.26
CA GLY A 50 13.67 4.39 18.40
C GLY A 50 13.51 3.61 19.72
N THR A 51 13.71 2.29 19.75
CA THR A 51 13.65 1.51 21.02
C THR A 51 15.02 1.34 21.67
N LEU A 52 15.04 1.13 22.99
CA LEU A 52 16.26 0.83 23.74
C LEU A 52 16.75 -0.61 23.53
N THR A 53 18.07 -0.78 23.55
CA THR A 53 18.76 -2.06 23.68
C THR A 53 20.12 -1.85 24.37
N ALA A 54 20.96 -2.88 24.44
CA ALA A 54 22.36 -2.75 24.80
C ALA A 54 23.27 -3.35 23.73
N VAL A 55 24.48 -2.83 23.58
CA VAL A 55 25.54 -3.38 22.72
C VAL A 55 26.79 -3.66 23.55
N ARG A 56 27.50 -4.73 23.18
CA ARG A 56 28.76 -5.11 23.80
C ARG A 56 29.94 -4.52 23.01
N PHE A 57 30.77 -3.74 23.70
CA PHE A 57 32.01 -3.18 23.14
C PHE A 57 33.17 -4.19 23.19
N ASP A 58 34.30 -3.85 22.57
CA ASP A 58 35.49 -4.73 22.52
C ASP A 58 36.12 -4.98 23.90
N ASP A 59 35.86 -4.10 24.86
CA ASP A 59 36.27 -4.23 26.27
C ASP A 59 35.27 -5.03 27.12
N ASP A 60 34.37 -5.78 26.47
CA ASP A 60 33.30 -6.59 27.06
C ASP A 60 32.26 -5.83 27.89
N ARG A 61 32.27 -4.49 27.87
CA ARG A 61 31.24 -3.69 28.54
C ARG A 61 29.95 -3.65 27.72
N TRP A 62 28.83 -3.75 28.43
CA TRP A 62 27.50 -3.52 27.86
C TRP A 62 27.12 -2.05 28.00
N ILE A 63 26.73 -1.43 26.89
CA ILE A 63 26.30 -0.04 26.86
C ILE A 63 24.87 0.03 26.35
N ARG A 64 24.01 0.74 27.08
CA ARG A 64 22.63 1.05 26.67
C ARG A 64 22.64 2.05 25.53
N VAL A 65 21.86 1.73 24.51
CA VAL A 65 21.81 2.50 23.28
C VAL A 65 20.39 2.52 22.71
N LYS A 66 20.12 3.53 21.91
CA LYS A 66 18.90 3.63 21.11
C LYS A 66 19.14 2.99 19.74
N VAL A 67 18.24 2.12 19.29
CA VAL A 67 18.31 1.54 17.94
C VAL A 67 17.94 2.61 16.93
N GLU A 68 18.80 2.92 15.97
CA GLU A 68 18.52 3.85 14.87
C GLU A 68 18.06 3.11 13.62
N GLN A 69 18.73 2.01 13.29
CA GLN A 69 18.42 1.21 12.11
C GLN A 69 18.92 -0.23 12.26
N VAL A 70 18.20 -1.17 11.68
CA VAL A 70 18.66 -2.56 11.53
C VAL A 70 18.79 -2.86 10.06
N CYS A 71 19.98 -3.30 9.66
CA CYS A 71 20.32 -3.70 8.30
C CYS A 71 20.91 -5.11 8.34
N PHE A 72 20.07 -6.11 8.17
CA PHE A 72 20.47 -7.53 8.14
C PHE A 72 21.21 -7.97 9.43
N ARG A 73 22.55 -8.02 9.42
CA ARG A 73 23.40 -8.41 10.57
C ARG A 73 24.07 -7.23 11.26
N GLN A 74 23.72 -6.00 10.91
CA GLN A 74 24.30 -4.79 11.45
C GLN A 74 23.19 -3.92 12.04
N VAL A 75 23.46 -3.31 13.19
CA VAL A 75 22.54 -2.45 13.93
C VAL A 75 23.22 -1.11 14.13
N LEU A 76 22.64 -0.05 13.56
CA LEU A 76 23.05 1.31 13.82
C LEU A 76 22.46 1.73 15.15
N VAL A 77 23.30 2.23 16.04
CA VAL A 77 22.88 2.65 17.37
C VAL A 77 23.28 4.10 17.63
N GLY A 78 22.45 4.79 18.39
CA GLY A 78 22.64 6.16 18.81
C GLY A 78 22.55 6.30 20.33
N GLU A 79 22.80 7.50 20.80
CA GLU A 79 22.65 7.85 22.20
C GLU A 79 21.19 7.70 22.66
N VAL A 80 21.01 7.28 23.92
CA VAL A 80 19.70 7.07 24.55
C VAL A 80 18.89 8.37 24.54
N ASP A 81 19.45 9.44 25.09
CA ASP A 81 18.81 10.75 25.21
C ASP A 81 19.34 11.80 24.20
N GLY A 82 20.26 11.39 23.31
CA GLY A 82 20.91 12.25 22.33
C GLY A 82 20.42 12.05 20.89
N ASP A 83 20.82 12.97 20.01
CA ASP A 83 20.58 12.91 18.55
C ASP A 83 21.81 12.34 17.80
N ASP A 84 22.85 11.95 18.52
CA ASP A 84 24.12 11.50 17.96
C ASP A 84 24.14 10.00 17.72
N VAL A 85 24.61 9.62 16.53
CA VAL A 85 24.85 8.23 16.14
C VAL A 85 26.20 7.80 16.68
N ILE A 86 26.24 6.65 17.36
CA ILE A 86 27.47 6.09 17.93
C ILE A 86 28.22 5.30 16.86
N ASP A 87 27.67 4.16 16.40
CA ASP A 87 28.25 3.36 15.33
C ASP A 87 27.31 2.24 14.85
N TRP A 88 27.79 1.47 13.87
CA TRP A 88 27.27 0.15 13.50
C TRP A 88 27.87 -0.94 14.37
N PHE A 89 26.99 -1.74 14.98
CA PHE A 89 27.37 -2.93 15.73
C PHE A 89 26.91 -4.20 15.01
N PRO A 90 27.75 -5.26 14.95
CA PRO A 90 27.29 -6.58 14.57
C PRO A 90 26.14 -7.02 15.49
N LEU A 91 25.11 -7.63 14.92
CA LEU A 91 23.92 -8.12 15.64
C LEU A 91 24.28 -9.06 16.80
N GLU A 92 25.39 -9.80 16.67
CA GLU A 92 25.95 -10.70 17.69
C GLU A 92 26.39 -9.97 18.97
N ARG A 93 26.74 -8.69 18.85
CA ARG A 93 27.09 -7.80 19.96
C ARG A 93 25.88 -7.08 20.51
N CYS A 94 24.72 -7.14 19.86
CA CYS A 94 23.49 -6.55 20.36
C CYS A 94 22.82 -7.49 21.35
N CYS A 95 22.26 -6.93 22.42
CA CYS A 95 21.33 -7.62 23.28
C CYS A 95 19.94 -7.65 22.64
N TYR A 96 19.16 -8.62 23.07
CA TYR A 96 17.74 -8.64 22.78
C TYR A 96 17.04 -7.59 23.67
N PRO A 97 16.17 -6.74 23.11
CA PRO A 97 15.66 -5.59 23.84
C PRO A 97 14.89 -5.89 25.13
N ASP A 98 14.25 -7.06 25.25
CA ASP A 98 13.52 -7.39 26.49
C ASP A 98 14.43 -7.77 27.67
N ARG A 99 15.74 -7.92 27.43
CA ARG A 99 16.69 -8.40 28.43
C ARG A 99 17.98 -7.59 28.39
N ILE A 100 17.85 -6.27 28.50
CA ILE A 100 19.00 -5.37 28.72
C ILE A 100 19.72 -5.82 30.01
N PRO A 101 21.04 -6.10 29.97
CA PRO A 101 21.79 -6.49 31.17
C PRO A 101 21.67 -5.42 32.26
N ASP A 102 21.57 -5.84 33.52
CA ASP A 102 21.46 -4.92 34.66
C ASP A 102 22.74 -4.06 34.77
N GLU A 103 23.89 -4.65 34.41
CA GLU A 103 25.19 -3.99 34.34
C GLU A 103 25.38 -3.05 33.14
N ALA A 104 24.39 -2.90 32.24
CA ALA A 104 24.55 -2.05 31.07
C ALA A 104 24.56 -0.56 31.46
N GLU A 105 25.67 0.12 31.13
CA GLU A 105 25.92 1.54 31.42
C GLU A 105 25.29 2.45 30.35
N ASP A 106 24.91 3.68 30.70
CA ASP A 106 24.51 4.66 29.68
C ASP A 106 25.76 5.20 28.96
N PHE A 107 25.65 5.45 27.65
CA PHE A 107 26.75 6.04 26.89
C PHE A 107 27.02 7.47 27.38
N LEU A 108 28.15 7.69 28.05
CA LEU A 108 28.52 8.98 28.66
C LEU A 108 29.26 9.94 27.70
N GLY A 109 29.27 9.63 26.40
CA GLY A 109 30.11 10.30 25.39
C GLY A 109 31.59 9.93 25.57
N PHE A 110 32.41 10.21 24.55
CA PHE A 110 33.87 10.20 24.69
C PHE A 110 34.28 11.38 25.57
N ARG A 111 34.15 11.24 26.90
CA ARG A 111 34.74 12.22 27.81
C ARG A 111 36.25 12.17 27.61
N THR A 112 36.81 13.21 26.98
CA THR A 112 38.22 13.55 27.17
C THR A 112 38.45 13.61 28.69
N PRO A 113 39.49 12.95 29.24
CA PRO A 113 39.76 13.05 30.66
C PRO A 113 40.13 14.50 30.97
N SER A 114 39.18 15.29 31.48
CA SER A 114 39.51 16.58 32.05
C SER A 114 40.28 16.31 33.34
N SER A 115 41.55 16.67 33.29
CA SER A 115 42.49 16.68 34.42
C SER A 115 41.84 17.15 35.71
N SER A 116 41.96 16.32 36.72
CA SER A 116 41.78 16.64 38.13
C SER A 116 42.63 17.84 38.56
N ILE A 117 42.03 18.85 39.18
CA ILE A 117 42.65 19.63 40.28
C ILE A 117 41.56 19.92 41.32
N HIS A 118 41.83 19.51 42.56
CA HIS A 118 41.13 19.84 43.79
C HIS A 118 41.45 21.26 44.27
N GLU A 119 40.50 21.96 44.89
CA GLU A 119 40.52 22.39 46.32
C GLU A 119 39.49 23.52 46.58
N ASP A 120 38.46 23.15 47.33
CA ASP A 120 37.83 23.78 48.51
C ASP A 120 37.49 25.29 48.63
N ASP A 121 36.23 25.48 49.06
CA ASP A 121 35.66 26.46 50.00
C ASP A 121 35.74 27.99 49.76
N ALA A 122 34.58 28.61 49.48
CA ALA A 122 33.83 29.40 50.48
C ALA A 122 32.68 30.21 49.83
N SER A 123 31.75 30.63 50.69
CA SER A 123 30.39 31.10 50.48
C SER A 123 30.17 32.52 49.90
N THR A 124 28.90 32.74 49.51
CA THR A 124 28.08 33.98 49.57
C THR A 124 28.18 35.07 48.48
N SER A 125 27.15 35.07 47.63
CA SER A 125 26.21 36.16 47.24
C SER A 125 26.66 37.59 46.88
N THR A 126 25.87 38.11 45.92
CA THR A 126 25.53 39.51 45.56
C THR A 126 26.44 40.29 44.59
N ALA A 127 25.92 40.38 43.36
CA ALA A 127 25.55 41.58 42.58
C ALA A 127 26.46 42.83 42.51
N ASP A 128 26.53 43.31 41.26
CA ASP A 128 26.56 44.68 40.74
C ASP A 128 27.89 45.43 40.48
N LEU A 129 28.04 45.70 39.17
CA LEU A 129 28.32 46.98 38.48
C LEU A 129 29.68 47.68 38.57
N SER A 130 30.22 47.92 37.35
CA SER A 130 30.93 49.13 36.87
C SER A 130 32.34 49.37 37.44
N SER A 131 33.34 49.98 36.80
CA SER A 131 33.53 50.65 35.51
C SER A 131 35.01 51.10 35.40
N VAL A 132 35.53 51.20 34.17
CA VAL A 132 36.38 52.31 33.63
C VAL A 132 37.90 52.42 33.95
N ALA A 133 38.59 52.87 32.89
CA ALA A 133 39.91 53.53 32.73
C ALA A 133 41.12 52.60 32.46
N LEU A 134 41.67 52.56 31.23
CA LEU A 134 42.44 53.56 30.46
C LEU A 134 43.86 53.80 30.99
N SER A 135 44.85 53.54 30.13
CA SER A 135 46.01 54.40 29.75
C SER A 135 47.12 53.51 29.17
N GLU A 136 47.53 53.74 27.91
CA GLU A 136 48.81 54.39 27.52
C GLU A 136 49.95 53.35 27.47
N GLU A 137 50.94 53.33 26.58
CA GLU A 137 51.39 54.15 25.46
C GLU A 137 52.55 53.36 24.79
N ASN A 138 52.86 53.71 23.52
CA ASN A 138 54.21 53.80 22.91
C ASN A 138 55.07 52.53 22.71
N GLU A 139 55.44 52.24 21.45
CA GLU A 139 56.76 52.46 20.78
C GLU A 139 57.24 51.05 20.37
N GLU A 140 57.94 50.73 19.29
CA GLU A 140 58.83 51.44 18.38
C GLU A 140 59.06 50.50 17.16
N GLU A 141 59.21 51.10 15.97
CA GLU A 141 60.22 50.87 14.92
C GLU A 141 60.61 49.51 14.31
N GLY A 142 60.98 49.60 13.01
CA GLY A 142 61.88 48.71 12.26
C GLY A 142 61.22 48.01 11.08
N GLU A 143 61.14 48.63 9.88
CA GLU A 143 62.12 48.46 8.78
C GLU A 143 62.57 47.00 8.56
N GLY A 144 62.46 46.37 7.39
CA GLY A 144 62.12 46.80 6.04
C GLY A 144 62.39 45.66 5.05
N ASN A 145 62.29 46.02 3.77
CA ASN A 145 62.82 45.34 2.58
C ASN A 145 62.06 44.15 1.97
N GLU A 146 61.20 44.51 1.00
CA GLU A 146 61.12 43.93 -0.35
C GLU A 146 62.53 43.82 -1.01
N PRO A 147 62.77 42.94 -2.02
CA PRO A 147 62.28 43.10 -3.41
C PRO A 147 61.72 41.79 -4.00
N GLN A 148 60.67 41.78 -4.83
CA GLN A 148 60.48 42.33 -6.20
C GLN A 148 61.19 41.51 -7.30
N ASP A 149 60.49 41.45 -8.45
CA ASP A 149 60.85 40.96 -9.79
C ASP A 149 60.67 39.45 -10.06
N ASP A 150 60.11 39.00 -11.19
CA ASP A 150 59.62 39.69 -12.39
C ASP A 150 58.88 38.65 -13.28
N ARG A 151 57.87 39.11 -14.04
CA ARG A 151 57.56 38.77 -15.46
C ARG A 151 57.20 37.31 -15.82
N THR A 152 56.31 36.98 -16.77
CA THR A 152 55.66 37.65 -17.93
C THR A 152 54.64 36.65 -18.52
N SER A 153 53.39 37.03 -18.81
CA SER A 153 52.77 37.25 -20.16
C SER A 153 52.80 36.03 -21.12
N GLU A 154 51.75 35.62 -21.85
CA GLU A 154 50.89 36.34 -22.84
C GLU A 154 49.63 35.48 -23.21
N ARG A 155 48.43 36.09 -23.31
CA ARG A 155 47.55 36.36 -24.51
C ARG A 155 47.03 35.12 -25.29
N ASP A 156 45.72 34.78 -25.29
CA ASP A 156 44.51 35.33 -25.98
C ASP A 156 44.13 34.48 -27.23
N PRO A 157 42.95 34.61 -27.91
CA PRO A 157 41.54 34.76 -27.45
C PRO A 157 40.48 34.04 -28.38
N ASP A 158 39.19 34.41 -28.21
CA ASP A 158 38.03 34.37 -29.15
C ASP A 158 37.22 33.06 -29.36
N THR A 159 35.89 33.02 -29.57
CA THR A 159 34.87 34.03 -29.95
C THR A 159 33.41 33.56 -29.68
N GLU A 160 32.55 34.54 -29.37
CA GLU A 160 31.18 34.85 -29.86
C GLU A 160 29.87 34.07 -29.55
N SER A 161 28.96 34.90 -29.04
CA SER A 161 27.51 34.93 -28.81
C SER A 161 26.61 34.93 -30.05
N LEU A 162 25.28 34.77 -29.87
CA LEU A 162 24.19 35.49 -30.59
C LEU A 162 22.80 35.17 -29.94
N GLU A 163 22.10 36.20 -29.42
CA GLU A 163 20.61 36.33 -29.38
C GLU A 163 20.18 37.29 -30.54
N PRO A 164 18.88 37.62 -30.82
CA PRO A 164 18.02 38.44 -29.92
C PRO A 164 16.46 38.28 -29.99
N GLU A 165 15.81 38.82 -28.94
CA GLU A 165 14.60 39.68 -28.83
C GLU A 165 13.15 39.24 -29.24
N ASP A 166 12.19 39.45 -28.31
CA ASP A 166 11.04 40.38 -28.52
C ASP A 166 10.44 40.88 -27.17
N GLU A 167 9.95 42.13 -27.15
CA GLU A 167 9.63 43.00 -26.01
C GLU A 167 8.17 42.92 -25.49
N GLY A 168 7.92 43.44 -24.27
CA GLY A 168 6.55 43.59 -23.70
C GLY A 168 6.38 44.31 -22.36
N ARG A 169 7.06 45.45 -22.20
CA ARG A 169 6.97 46.59 -21.24
C ARG A 169 5.69 46.78 -20.37
N TYR A 170 5.85 47.15 -19.08
CA TYR A 170 5.17 48.31 -18.42
C TYR A 170 5.88 48.79 -17.11
N ARG A 171 6.44 50.01 -17.20
CA ARG A 171 6.86 51.08 -16.23
C ARG A 171 6.49 50.92 -14.73
N GLU A 172 7.44 51.06 -13.79
CA GLU A 172 8.16 52.25 -13.25
C GLU A 172 7.30 53.29 -12.48
N GLY A 173 7.67 53.48 -11.22
CA GLY A 173 7.23 54.56 -10.32
C GLY A 173 8.24 54.68 -9.16
N GLU A 174 8.77 55.88 -9.01
CA GLU A 174 10.02 56.27 -8.35
C GLU A 174 9.99 56.29 -6.81
N ASN A 175 11.19 56.18 -6.24
CA ASN A 175 11.55 56.43 -4.84
C ASN A 175 12.07 57.88 -4.70
N PRO A 176 12.06 58.47 -3.49
CA PRO A 176 13.30 59.06 -3.01
C PRO A 176 13.58 58.83 -1.52
N GLU A 177 14.88 58.64 -1.22
CA GLU A 177 15.70 59.18 -0.11
C GLU A 177 15.10 59.28 1.31
N SER A 178 15.80 59.08 2.43
CA SER A 178 17.12 58.65 2.86
C SER A 178 17.12 58.93 4.38
N GLN A 179 17.73 58.07 5.21
CA GLN A 179 18.49 58.39 6.44
C GLN A 179 18.53 57.20 7.41
N ASP A 180 19.72 56.59 7.51
CA ASP A 180 20.17 55.72 8.61
C ASP A 180 20.46 56.54 9.88
N PRO A 181 20.59 55.88 11.06
CA PRO A 181 21.95 55.53 11.52
C PRO A 181 22.11 54.15 12.19
N GLU A 182 23.20 53.47 11.79
CA GLU A 182 24.27 52.77 12.53
C GLU A 182 24.02 51.80 13.72
N ASN A 183 24.26 50.49 13.44
CA ASN A 183 25.25 49.50 13.98
C ASN A 183 25.89 49.65 15.40
N PRO A 184 26.37 48.57 16.08
CA PRO A 184 27.48 47.72 15.61
C PRO A 184 27.43 46.19 15.92
N GLU A 185 28.39 45.52 15.28
CA GLU A 185 28.64 44.10 15.08
C GLU A 185 29.20 43.29 16.27
N SER A 186 29.03 41.96 16.20
CA SER A 186 30.10 40.94 16.39
C SER A 186 29.56 39.64 15.77
N GLY A 187 30.26 38.83 14.97
CA GLY A 187 31.68 38.52 14.88
C GLY A 187 31.86 37.05 15.26
N PHE A 188 31.66 36.10 14.33
CA PHE A 188 32.08 34.70 14.52
C PHE A 188 32.86 34.21 13.30
N GLN A 189 34.18 34.25 13.46
CA GLN A 189 35.16 33.59 12.60
C GLN A 189 34.98 32.07 12.67
N GLN A 190 35.09 31.44 11.51
CA GLN A 190 35.27 30.00 11.34
C GLN A 190 36.63 29.58 11.90
N ASN A 191 36.63 28.74 12.93
CA ASN A 191 37.76 27.87 13.21
C ASN A 191 37.49 26.51 12.58
N ARG A 192 38.22 26.25 11.49
CA ARG A 192 38.35 24.95 10.87
C ARG A 192 39.43 24.20 11.67
N THR A 193 39.02 23.36 12.62
CA THR A 193 39.91 22.37 13.21
C THR A 193 40.02 21.20 12.24
N GLU A 194 41.21 21.02 11.68
CA GLU A 194 41.60 19.79 10.99
C GLU A 194 41.63 18.66 12.01
N GLU A 195 40.67 17.75 11.94
CA GLU A 195 40.72 16.48 12.65
C GLU A 195 41.67 15.54 11.89
N GLY A 196 42.73 15.11 12.58
CA GLY A 196 43.60 14.04 12.09
C GLY A 196 42.82 12.73 11.89
N PRO A 197 43.39 11.75 11.16
CA PRO A 197 42.73 10.47 10.96
C PRO A 197 42.48 9.80 12.32
N PRO A 198 41.29 9.21 12.55
CA PRO A 198 41.01 8.53 13.81
C PRO A 198 41.98 7.36 13.99
N ALA A 199 42.40 7.12 15.23
CA ALA A 199 43.17 5.93 15.59
C ALA A 199 42.35 4.67 15.25
N GLU A 200 43.02 3.59 14.83
CA GLU A 200 42.36 2.31 14.54
C GLU A 200 41.56 1.82 15.77
N GLY A 201 40.23 1.99 15.72
CA GLY A 201 39.30 1.52 16.75
C GLY A 201 38.30 2.54 17.31
N GLU A 202 38.37 3.84 16.97
CA GLU A 202 37.40 4.83 17.48
C GLU A 202 36.13 4.95 16.60
N PRO A 203 34.92 4.83 17.21
CA PRO A 203 33.64 5.04 16.53
C PRO A 203 33.46 6.45 15.93
N LYS A 204 32.85 6.54 14.74
CA LYS A 204 32.59 7.83 14.07
C LYS A 204 31.23 8.40 14.47
N LEU A 205 31.23 9.55 15.15
CA LEU A 205 30.01 10.26 15.54
C LEU A 205 29.42 11.05 14.36
N TYR A 206 28.13 10.85 14.06
CA TYR A 206 27.42 11.61 13.03
C TYR A 206 26.11 12.18 13.58
N ARG A 207 25.81 13.44 13.25
CA ARG A 207 24.58 14.13 13.69
C ARG A 207 23.47 14.00 12.65
N ILE A 208 22.37 13.31 12.98
CA ILE A 208 21.21 13.19 12.07
C ILE A 208 20.27 14.40 12.27
N LYS A 209 19.92 15.11 11.19
CA LYS A 209 18.84 16.12 11.23
C LYS A 209 17.48 15.42 11.40
N ARG A 210 16.86 15.60 12.58
CA ARG A 210 15.60 15.01 13.07
C ARG A 210 14.60 14.50 12.02
N GLN A 211 14.34 13.20 12.05
CA GLN A 211 13.06 12.59 11.61
C GLN A 211 12.48 11.55 12.60
N LEU A 212 13.17 11.20 13.70
CA LEU A 212 12.74 10.15 14.64
C LEU A 212 12.58 10.70 16.07
N MET A 213 11.78 9.99 16.88
CA MET A 213 11.11 10.46 18.11
C MET A 213 12.05 11.05 19.17
N SER A 214 11.58 12.08 19.89
CA SER A 214 12.38 12.85 20.87
C SER A 214 12.68 12.13 22.19
N LYS A 215 12.16 10.91 22.39
CA LYS A 215 12.47 10.05 23.55
C LYS A 215 12.50 8.60 23.10
N PRO A 216 13.47 7.81 23.59
CA PRO A 216 13.53 6.40 23.29
C PRO A 216 12.29 5.68 23.87
N MET A 217 11.79 4.70 23.14
CA MET A 217 10.65 3.88 23.53
C MET A 217 11.12 2.60 24.23
N GLU A 218 10.35 2.15 25.21
CA GLU A 218 10.53 0.82 25.79
C GLU A 218 10.32 -0.24 24.70
N PRO A 219 11.20 -1.26 24.64
CA PRO A 219 11.04 -2.33 23.69
C PRO A 219 9.83 -3.18 24.00
N LYS A 220 9.26 -3.73 22.93
CA LYS A 220 8.10 -4.60 23.04
C LYS A 220 8.53 -6.00 23.47
N ARG A 221 7.88 -6.51 24.52
CA ARG A 221 8.04 -7.89 24.98
C ARG A 221 7.42 -8.93 24.05
N TRP A 222 8.15 -10.02 23.85
CA TRP A 222 7.71 -11.15 23.03
C TRP A 222 7.69 -12.47 23.82
N ASP A 223 6.52 -13.10 23.92
CA ASP A 223 6.32 -14.27 24.76
C ASP A 223 7.18 -15.46 24.29
N PHE A 224 7.36 -15.62 22.97
CA PHE A 224 8.18 -16.69 22.40
C PHE A 224 9.68 -16.55 22.68
N LEU A 225 10.12 -15.40 23.19
CA LEU A 225 11.52 -15.10 23.52
C LEU A 225 11.78 -14.98 25.03
N ALA A 226 10.74 -14.99 25.87
CA ALA A 226 10.85 -14.72 27.31
C ALA A 226 11.87 -15.62 28.06
N ASN A 227 12.11 -16.85 27.58
CA ASN A 227 13.01 -17.82 28.21
C ASN A 227 14.11 -18.34 27.27
N VAL A 228 14.44 -17.57 26.24
CA VAL A 228 15.46 -17.93 25.25
C VAL A 228 16.85 -17.47 25.70
N THR A 229 17.88 -18.32 25.52
CA THR A 229 19.28 -17.93 25.76
C THR A 229 19.74 -16.90 24.71
N HIS A 230 20.69 -16.03 25.05
CA HIS A 230 21.26 -15.08 24.08
C HIS A 230 21.78 -15.78 22.83
N GLU A 231 22.50 -16.90 23.00
CA GLU A 231 22.99 -17.71 21.90
C GLU A 231 21.87 -18.23 20.97
N TYR A 232 20.76 -18.74 21.53
CA TYR A 232 19.65 -19.20 20.72
C TYR A 232 18.91 -18.03 20.04
N PHE A 233 18.81 -16.88 20.71
CA PHE A 233 18.30 -15.66 20.06
C PHE A 233 19.17 -15.27 18.86
N GLN A 234 20.50 -15.30 18.97
CA GLN A 234 21.40 -14.99 17.85
C GLN A 234 21.18 -15.91 16.64
N GLN A 235 20.88 -17.19 16.89
CA GLN A 235 20.50 -18.14 15.83
C GLN A 235 19.13 -17.81 15.20
N LEU A 236 18.17 -17.29 15.98
CA LEU A 236 16.85 -16.89 15.51
C LEU A 236 16.83 -15.51 14.84
N ALA A 237 17.68 -14.59 15.29
CA ALA A 237 17.63 -13.17 14.97
C ALA A 237 17.72 -12.91 13.46
N THR A 238 18.41 -13.76 12.71
CA THR A 238 18.58 -13.66 11.26
C THR A 238 17.56 -14.45 10.44
N ARG A 239 16.71 -15.27 11.08
CA ARG A 239 15.63 -15.98 10.39
C ARG A 239 14.51 -15.04 10.02
N GLN A 240 13.87 -15.28 8.87
CA GLN A 240 12.69 -14.53 8.48
C GLN A 240 11.48 -14.99 9.30
N LEU A 241 10.51 -14.11 9.53
CA LEU A 241 9.29 -14.43 10.27
C LEU A 241 8.55 -15.62 9.65
N ILE A 242 8.54 -15.69 8.31
CA ILE A 242 7.93 -16.80 7.56
C ILE A 242 8.50 -18.17 7.93
N ASP A 243 9.78 -18.25 8.31
CA ASP A 243 10.48 -19.50 8.67
C ASP A 243 10.13 -19.98 10.10
N LEU A 244 9.47 -19.12 10.89
CA LEU A 244 8.99 -19.45 12.24
C LEU A 244 7.63 -20.16 12.23
N ILE A 245 6.91 -20.10 11.10
CA ILE A 245 5.60 -20.72 10.90
C ILE A 245 5.82 -22.19 10.53
N ARG A 246 5.26 -23.10 11.31
CA ARG A 246 5.51 -24.55 11.20
C ARG A 246 4.25 -25.37 11.37
N GLU A 247 4.21 -26.50 10.67
CA GLU A 247 3.12 -27.46 10.80
C GLU A 247 2.97 -27.94 12.26
N GLY A 248 1.72 -28.07 12.68
CA GLY A 248 1.33 -28.48 14.02
C GLY A 248 1.41 -27.37 15.07
N GLN A 249 1.79 -26.14 14.71
CA GLN A 249 1.61 -24.99 15.60
C GLN A 249 0.15 -24.56 15.68
N TYR A 250 -0.19 -23.89 16.77
CA TYR A 250 -1.54 -23.41 17.06
C TYR A 250 -1.61 -21.89 17.13
N PHE A 251 -2.76 -21.32 16.80
CA PHE A 251 -3.07 -19.91 16.99
C PHE A 251 -4.58 -19.69 17.04
N GLU A 252 -4.99 -18.46 17.32
CA GLU A 252 -6.41 -18.08 17.44
C GLU A 252 -6.90 -17.39 16.16
N VAL A 253 -8.12 -17.73 15.73
CA VAL A 253 -8.77 -17.14 14.55
C VAL A 253 -10.19 -16.73 14.90
N GLN A 254 -10.52 -15.46 14.68
CA GLN A 254 -11.90 -14.99 14.77
C GLN A 254 -12.76 -15.57 13.64
N ASP A 255 -14.02 -15.87 13.95
CA ASP A 255 -15.01 -16.31 12.97
C ASP A 255 -15.26 -15.24 11.90
N ARG A 256 -15.64 -15.67 10.69
CA ARG A 256 -15.92 -14.77 9.57
C ARG A 256 -17.25 -14.03 9.71
N THR A 257 -18.20 -14.63 10.42
CA THR A 257 -19.58 -14.14 10.55
C THR A 257 -19.89 -13.57 11.94
N ASP A 258 -19.14 -13.98 12.97
CA ASP A 258 -19.19 -13.39 14.30
C ASP A 258 -17.78 -13.04 14.81
N PRO A 259 -17.35 -11.77 14.76
CA PRO A 259 -16.01 -11.38 15.17
C PRO A 259 -15.77 -11.60 16.68
N LEU A 260 -16.81 -11.85 17.48
CA LEU A 260 -16.67 -12.14 18.90
C LEU A 260 -16.39 -13.62 19.18
N THR A 261 -16.60 -14.51 18.20
CA THR A 261 -16.31 -15.94 18.35
C THR A 261 -14.90 -16.22 17.87
N VAL A 262 -14.11 -16.88 18.72
CA VAL A 262 -12.71 -17.23 18.45
C VAL A 262 -12.52 -18.74 18.45
N TYR A 263 -11.84 -19.23 17.42
CA TYR A 263 -11.43 -20.62 17.29
C TYR A 263 -9.93 -20.78 17.51
N ILE A 264 -9.54 -21.86 18.15
CA ILE A 264 -8.16 -22.33 18.23
C ILE A 264 -7.98 -23.28 17.05
N VAL A 265 -7.00 -22.97 16.21
CA VAL A 265 -6.73 -23.72 14.98
C VAL A 265 -5.31 -24.25 14.95
N CYS A 266 -5.10 -25.35 14.24
CA CYS A 266 -3.79 -25.99 14.08
C CYS A 266 -3.34 -25.92 12.62
N ILE A 267 -2.10 -25.50 12.37
CA ILE A 267 -1.51 -25.41 11.03
C ILE A 267 -1.28 -26.81 10.47
N LYS A 268 -1.80 -27.08 9.27
CA LYS A 268 -1.63 -28.36 8.56
C LYS A 268 -0.82 -28.24 7.28
N GLU A 269 -1.01 -27.17 6.52
CA GLU A 269 -0.22 -26.91 5.31
C GLU A 269 0.16 -25.43 5.26
N ILE A 270 1.33 -25.13 4.69
CA ILE A 270 1.91 -23.78 4.63
C ILE A 270 2.29 -23.46 3.19
N TYR A 271 1.88 -22.29 2.73
CA TYR A 271 2.05 -21.78 1.38
C TYR A 271 2.52 -20.32 1.41
N GLY A 272 3.75 -20.09 1.89
CA GLY A 272 4.38 -18.77 1.86
C GLY A 272 3.78 -17.71 2.81
N GLY A 273 2.96 -18.11 3.78
CA GLY A 273 2.20 -17.20 4.66
C GLY A 273 0.68 -17.35 4.50
N VAL A 274 0.23 -17.97 3.42
CA VAL A 274 -1.10 -18.60 3.36
C VAL A 274 -1.00 -19.93 4.12
N VAL A 275 -1.88 -20.17 5.07
CA VAL A 275 -1.91 -21.41 5.86
C VAL A 275 -3.26 -22.09 5.72
N LYS A 276 -3.23 -23.40 5.55
CA LYS A 276 -4.41 -24.26 5.71
C LYS A 276 -4.41 -24.80 7.12
N VAL A 277 -5.47 -24.50 7.85
CA VAL A 277 -5.61 -24.84 9.26
C VAL A 277 -6.77 -25.81 9.44
N VAL A 278 -6.67 -26.64 10.47
CA VAL A 278 -7.78 -27.46 10.94
C VAL A 278 -8.34 -26.85 12.22
N HIS A 279 -9.66 -26.83 12.31
CA HIS A 279 -10.41 -26.63 13.56
C HIS A 279 -10.41 -27.97 14.31
N PRO A 280 -9.60 -28.14 15.36
CA PRO A 280 -9.35 -29.46 15.94
C PRO A 280 -10.60 -30.14 16.50
N ALA A 281 -11.58 -29.34 16.94
CA ALA A 281 -12.81 -29.84 17.53
C ALA A 281 -13.79 -30.42 16.49
N THR A 282 -13.87 -29.81 15.31
CA THR A 282 -14.83 -30.19 14.25
C THR A 282 -14.17 -30.94 13.10
N ALA A 283 -12.83 -31.03 13.09
CA ALA A 283 -12.02 -31.53 11.99
C ALA A 283 -12.29 -30.84 10.63
N THR A 284 -12.83 -29.61 10.65
CA THR A 284 -13.05 -28.81 9.45
C THR A 284 -11.80 -28.01 9.08
N PHE A 285 -11.60 -27.75 7.80
CA PHE A 285 -10.46 -27.00 7.30
C PHE A 285 -10.84 -25.58 6.89
N GLU A 286 -9.93 -24.64 7.14
CA GLU A 286 -10.01 -23.27 6.62
C GLU A 286 -8.65 -22.87 6.01
N VAL A 287 -8.70 -22.06 4.95
CA VAL A 287 -7.50 -21.40 4.41
C VAL A 287 -7.54 -19.93 4.80
N VAL A 288 -6.44 -19.45 5.39
CA VAL A 288 -6.30 -18.07 5.86
C VAL A 288 -4.90 -17.54 5.60
N LEU A 289 -4.78 -16.24 5.35
CA LEU A 289 -3.49 -15.53 5.39
C LEU A 289 -3.12 -15.31 6.85
N ILE A 290 -1.95 -15.76 7.30
CA ILE A 290 -1.58 -15.67 8.71
C ILE A 290 -1.45 -14.22 9.21
N THR A 291 -1.27 -13.27 8.30
CA THR A 291 -1.23 -11.82 8.56
C THR A 291 -2.62 -11.18 8.62
N SER A 292 -3.68 -11.95 8.37
CA SER A 292 -5.06 -11.49 8.49
C SER A 292 -5.31 -10.95 9.90
N GLU A 293 -6.06 -9.85 9.99
CA GLU A 293 -6.45 -9.25 11.27
C GLU A 293 -7.32 -10.14 12.16
N ARG A 294 -7.89 -11.22 11.58
CA ARG A 294 -8.60 -12.26 12.33
C ARG A 294 -7.67 -13.21 13.09
N CYS A 295 -6.38 -13.24 12.75
CA CYS A 295 -5.41 -14.19 13.29
C CYS A 295 -4.67 -13.57 14.46
N HIS A 296 -4.65 -14.27 15.59
CA HIS A 296 -4.14 -13.78 16.86
C HIS A 296 -3.25 -14.81 17.55
N ARG A 297 -2.39 -14.32 18.44
CA ARG A 297 -1.58 -15.17 19.32
C ARG A 297 -2.47 -15.99 20.26
N VAL A 298 -1.98 -17.15 20.70
CA VAL A 298 -2.64 -17.93 21.76
C VAL A 298 -2.70 -17.09 23.05
N GLY A 299 -3.87 -17.04 23.68
CA GLY A 299 -4.19 -16.20 24.83
C GLY A 299 -4.86 -14.87 24.49
N TRP A 300 -4.96 -14.48 23.21
CA TRP A 300 -5.56 -13.19 22.83
C TRP A 300 -7.02 -13.08 23.24
N CYS A 301 -7.85 -14.09 23.01
CA CYS A 301 -9.25 -14.08 23.41
C CYS A 301 -9.42 -13.94 24.94
N LEU A 302 -8.48 -14.49 25.74
CA LEU A 302 -8.50 -14.34 27.20
C LEU A 302 -8.04 -12.96 27.66
N SER A 303 -7.14 -12.32 26.91
CA SER A 303 -6.65 -10.98 27.23
C SER A 303 -7.75 -9.92 27.23
N GLN A 304 -8.87 -10.19 26.53
CA GLN A 304 -9.99 -9.26 26.33
C GLN A 304 -9.55 -7.91 25.71
N GLU A 305 -8.43 -7.91 24.96
CA GLU A 305 -8.00 -6.78 24.13
C GLU A 305 -9.14 -6.32 23.21
N CYS A 306 -9.87 -7.28 22.62
CA CYS A 306 -11.17 -7.03 22.01
C CYS A 306 -12.28 -7.43 22.99
N GLN A 307 -13.10 -6.47 23.40
CA GLN A 307 -14.17 -6.70 24.37
C GLN A 307 -15.19 -7.74 23.88
N LYS A 308 -15.64 -8.60 24.80
CA LYS A 308 -16.70 -9.61 24.61
C LYS A 308 -16.29 -10.78 23.69
N THR A 309 -15.01 -10.94 23.37
CA THR A 309 -14.55 -12.13 22.66
C THR A 309 -14.69 -13.36 23.53
N ARG A 310 -15.08 -14.47 22.93
CA ARG A 310 -15.26 -15.76 23.59
C ARG A 310 -14.77 -16.87 22.67
N TYR A 311 -14.20 -17.92 23.27
CA TYR A 311 -13.93 -19.12 22.51
C TYR A 311 -15.24 -19.76 22.06
N ALA A 312 -15.23 -20.33 20.85
CA ALA A 312 -16.27 -21.28 20.47
C ALA A 312 -16.30 -22.43 21.51
N PRO A 313 -17.47 -22.91 21.94
CA PRO A 313 -17.59 -23.90 23.02
C PRO A 313 -16.68 -25.13 22.81
N ASP A 314 -16.66 -25.66 21.59
CA ASP A 314 -15.89 -26.86 21.26
C ASP A 314 -14.38 -26.58 21.13
N SER A 315 -14.00 -25.31 20.97
CA SER A 315 -12.61 -24.90 20.83
C SER A 315 -11.89 -24.74 22.16
N GLN A 316 -12.58 -24.36 23.23
CA GLN A 316 -11.99 -24.04 24.53
C GLN A 316 -11.08 -25.15 25.12
N PRO A 317 -11.42 -26.46 25.00
CA PRO A 317 -10.56 -27.55 25.51
C PRO A 317 -9.16 -27.62 24.87
N TRP A 318 -8.98 -27.04 23.68
CA TRP A 318 -7.70 -27.07 22.95
C TRP A 318 -6.69 -26.02 23.40
N LEU A 319 -7.07 -25.13 24.31
CA LEU A 319 -6.23 -24.02 24.75
C LEU A 319 -4.93 -24.49 25.40
N GLU A 320 -4.99 -25.49 26.28
CA GLU A 320 -3.78 -26.00 26.95
C GLU A 320 -2.82 -26.63 25.96
N GLN A 321 -3.33 -27.35 24.94
CA GLN A 321 -2.49 -27.88 23.87
C GLN A 321 -1.91 -26.77 22.98
N ALA A 322 -2.68 -25.73 22.70
CA ALA A 322 -2.22 -24.60 21.91
C ALA A 322 -1.07 -23.85 22.58
N LYS A 323 -1.08 -23.74 23.92
CA LYS A 323 0.01 -23.14 24.71
C LYS A 323 1.32 -23.93 24.64
N ILE A 324 1.27 -25.24 24.39
CA ILE A 324 2.47 -26.09 24.28
C ILE A 324 3.22 -25.81 22.97
N LYS A 325 2.49 -25.61 21.87
CA LYS A 325 3.08 -25.37 20.54
C LYS A 325 2.45 -24.16 19.84
N PRO A 326 2.58 -22.94 20.42
CA PRO A 326 2.01 -21.75 19.83
C PRO A 326 2.79 -21.34 18.57
N THR A 327 2.10 -20.70 17.65
CA THR A 327 2.75 -19.88 16.63
C THR A 327 3.29 -18.62 17.33
N PRO A 328 4.55 -18.22 17.07
CA PRO A 328 5.14 -17.05 17.71
C PRO A 328 4.29 -15.79 17.58
N ASP A 329 4.13 -15.04 18.67
CA ASP A 329 3.29 -13.85 18.77
C ASP A 329 3.75 -12.71 17.85
N ILE A 330 5.04 -12.69 17.48
CA ILE A 330 5.64 -11.79 16.49
C ILE A 330 5.00 -11.85 15.10
N ILE A 331 4.37 -12.96 14.76
CA ILE A 331 3.69 -13.15 13.47
C ILE A 331 2.39 -12.35 13.38
N PHE A 332 1.70 -12.12 14.51
CA PHE A 332 0.36 -11.53 14.54
C PHE A 332 0.36 -10.00 14.68
N GLU A 333 1.48 -9.36 14.34
CA GLU A 333 1.70 -7.93 14.58
C GLU A 333 1.58 -7.08 13.32
N PHE A 334 1.27 -7.72 12.20
CA PHE A 334 1.02 -7.03 10.95
C PHE A 334 -0.25 -6.18 11.03
N SER A 335 -1.35 -6.77 11.50
CA SER A 335 -2.67 -6.16 11.46
C SER A 335 -3.32 -6.16 12.84
N LYS A 336 -3.19 -5.04 13.55
CA LYS A 336 -4.00 -4.74 14.75
C LYS A 336 -5.18 -3.84 14.41
N ILE A 337 -6.35 -4.24 14.89
CA ILE A 337 -7.59 -3.46 14.79
C ILE A 337 -7.62 -2.45 15.94
N GLY A 338 -7.83 -1.18 15.63
CA GLY A 338 -7.92 -0.11 16.61
C GLY A 338 -9.36 0.35 16.83
N ASN A 339 -9.57 1.14 17.89
CA ASN A 339 -10.87 1.67 18.25
C ASN A 339 -11.44 2.66 17.21
N HIS A 340 -12.74 2.56 16.93
CA HIS A 340 -13.52 3.49 16.11
C HIS A 340 -14.52 4.32 16.91
N LYS A 341 -15.18 5.27 16.23
CA LYS A 341 -16.27 6.10 16.77
C LYS A 341 -17.46 6.21 15.81
N PHE A 342 -17.64 5.23 14.92
CA PHE A 342 -18.88 5.11 14.13
C PHE A 342 -20.07 4.81 15.04
N GLU A 343 -21.23 5.38 14.69
CA GLU A 343 -22.48 5.25 15.43
C GLU A 343 -23.62 4.83 14.49
N THR A 344 -24.62 4.14 15.03
CA THR A 344 -25.81 3.72 14.28
C THR A 344 -26.52 4.90 13.64
N GLY A 345 -26.92 4.76 12.37
CA GLY A 345 -27.59 5.79 11.59
C GLY A 345 -26.64 6.70 10.81
N MET A 346 -25.32 6.57 10.97
CA MET A 346 -24.35 7.29 10.14
C MET A 346 -24.35 6.75 8.70
N MET A 347 -24.47 7.65 7.73
CA MET A 347 -24.42 7.34 6.30
C MET A 347 -22.99 7.29 5.77
N VAL A 348 -22.74 6.38 4.83
CA VAL A 348 -21.46 6.14 4.18
C VAL A 348 -21.66 5.81 2.69
N GLU A 349 -20.61 5.94 1.89
CA GLU A 349 -20.51 5.27 0.58
C GLU A 349 -19.72 3.97 0.75
N MET A 350 -20.06 2.94 -0.02
CA MET A 350 -19.45 1.63 0.11
C MET A 350 -19.16 1.01 -1.25
N LEU A 351 -17.92 0.57 -1.47
CA LEU A 351 -17.59 -0.34 -2.57
C LEU A 351 -18.19 -1.70 -2.25
N ASP A 352 -18.94 -2.24 -3.20
CA ASP A 352 -19.50 -3.58 -3.11
C ASP A 352 -18.40 -4.62 -2.89
N TYR A 353 -18.31 -5.18 -1.69
CA TYR A 353 -17.31 -6.19 -1.34
C TYR A 353 -17.50 -7.54 -2.06
N ARG A 354 -18.72 -7.86 -2.55
CA ARG A 354 -19.02 -9.10 -3.28
C ARG A 354 -18.61 -8.99 -4.73
N THR A 355 -19.19 -8.02 -5.45
CA THR A 355 -18.91 -7.89 -6.88
C THR A 355 -17.63 -7.11 -7.16
N ARG A 356 -17.22 -6.22 -6.25
CA ARG A 356 -16.05 -5.32 -6.40
C ARG A 356 -16.09 -4.45 -7.66
N THR A 357 -17.27 -4.18 -8.22
CA THR A 357 -17.37 -3.41 -9.47
C THR A 357 -18.00 -2.04 -9.31
N ALA A 358 -18.75 -1.81 -8.23
CA ALA A 358 -19.59 -0.64 -8.09
C ALA A 358 -19.67 -0.13 -6.65
N PHE A 359 -19.89 1.17 -6.51
CA PHE A 359 -20.12 1.84 -5.23
C PHE A 359 -21.62 2.03 -5.02
N TYR A 360 -22.09 1.92 -3.79
CA TYR A 360 -23.47 2.10 -3.38
C TYR A 360 -23.55 2.95 -2.11
N PRO A 361 -24.68 3.63 -1.87
CA PRO A 361 -24.92 4.22 -0.56
C PRO A 361 -25.08 3.12 0.48
N GLY A 362 -24.67 3.41 1.71
CA GLY A 362 -24.83 2.53 2.85
C GLY A 362 -24.96 3.30 4.14
N TYR A 363 -25.16 2.60 5.24
CA TYR A 363 -25.23 3.21 6.56
C TYR A 363 -24.82 2.23 7.65
N VAL A 364 -24.32 2.76 8.76
CA VAL A 364 -24.03 1.98 9.97
C VAL A 364 -25.37 1.58 10.59
N CYS A 365 -25.68 0.29 10.58
CA CYS A 365 -26.96 -0.22 11.09
C CYS A 365 -26.86 -0.65 12.57
N ASP A 366 -25.67 -1.02 13.05
CA ASP A 366 -25.44 -1.39 14.43
C ASP A 366 -23.95 -1.25 14.84
N VAL A 367 -23.67 -1.27 16.14
CA VAL A 367 -22.31 -1.23 16.71
C VAL A 367 -22.13 -2.39 17.69
N ILE A 368 -21.15 -3.27 17.41
CA ILE A 368 -20.91 -4.47 18.23
C ILE A 368 -20.11 -4.11 19.49
N ASN A 369 -19.00 -3.39 19.30
CA ASN A 369 -18.12 -2.89 20.35
C ASN A 369 -17.26 -1.74 19.79
N ASN A 370 -16.22 -1.32 20.53
CA ASN A 370 -15.35 -0.22 20.07
C ASN A 370 -14.43 -0.58 18.88
N HIS A 371 -14.40 -1.85 18.45
CA HIS A 371 -13.57 -2.34 17.34
C HIS A 371 -14.38 -2.67 16.09
N TYR A 372 -15.61 -3.14 16.26
CA TYR A 372 -16.47 -3.62 15.18
C TYR A 372 -17.84 -2.95 15.16
N PHE A 373 -18.31 -2.66 13.95
CA PHE A 373 -19.62 -2.10 13.65
C PHE A 373 -20.18 -2.75 12.39
N LEU A 374 -21.49 -2.65 12.19
CA LEU A 374 -22.20 -3.25 11.08
C LEU A 374 -22.63 -2.17 10.09
N VAL A 375 -22.34 -2.38 8.80
CA VAL A 375 -22.74 -1.49 7.72
C VAL A 375 -23.68 -2.23 6.78
N LYS A 376 -24.83 -1.64 6.49
CA LYS A 376 -25.75 -2.12 5.45
C LYS A 376 -25.44 -1.40 4.14
N ILE A 377 -25.17 -2.15 3.09
CA ILE A 377 -25.05 -1.63 1.72
C ILE A 377 -26.45 -1.56 1.11
N VAL A 378 -26.88 -0.43 0.54
CA VAL A 378 -28.22 -0.31 -0.03
C VAL A 378 -28.19 -0.37 -1.54
N ARG A 379 -28.67 -1.47 -2.11
CA ARG A 379 -28.77 -1.70 -3.57
C ARG A 379 -30.19 -1.61 -4.06
N ASP A 380 -31.15 -2.02 -3.23
CA ASP A 380 -32.57 -1.95 -3.50
C ASP A 380 -33.26 -1.33 -2.29
N MET A 381 -34.04 -0.28 -2.51
CA MET A 381 -34.76 0.42 -1.44
C MET A 381 -35.81 -0.46 -0.74
N GLN A 382 -36.22 -1.59 -1.34
CA GLN A 382 -37.28 -2.47 -0.84
C GLN A 382 -36.80 -3.82 -0.33
N ASN A 383 -35.58 -4.24 -0.67
CA ASN A 383 -35.07 -5.54 -0.26
C ASN A 383 -34.23 -5.43 1.00
N ASP A 384 -34.19 -6.51 1.78
CA ASP A 384 -33.31 -6.58 2.93
C ASP A 384 -31.88 -6.85 2.45
N ASP A 385 -31.16 -5.77 2.18
CA ASP A 385 -29.77 -5.86 1.76
C ASP A 385 -28.87 -6.45 2.85
N GLU A 386 -27.72 -6.99 2.42
CA GLU A 386 -26.78 -7.68 3.30
C GLU A 386 -26.03 -6.71 4.22
N VAL A 387 -25.77 -7.20 5.44
CA VAL A 387 -25.02 -6.50 6.47
C VAL A 387 -23.58 -6.98 6.47
N VAL A 388 -22.64 -6.04 6.53
CA VAL A 388 -21.20 -6.30 6.47
C VAL A 388 -20.55 -5.85 7.76
N ILE A 389 -19.76 -6.74 8.36
CA ILE A 389 -18.94 -6.42 9.52
C ILE A 389 -17.77 -5.53 9.07
N CYS A 390 -17.65 -4.38 9.73
CA CYS A 390 -16.62 -3.39 9.49
C CYS A 390 -15.84 -3.11 10.77
N HIS A 391 -14.62 -2.60 10.60
CA HIS A 391 -13.72 -2.16 11.64
C HIS A 391 -12.99 -0.92 11.14
N LYS A 392 -12.17 -0.28 11.98
CA LYS A 392 -11.52 1.00 11.64
C LYS A 392 -10.69 0.98 10.35
N LYS A 393 -10.09 -0.16 10.01
CA LYS A 393 -9.23 -0.33 8.83
C LYS A 393 -10.00 -0.89 7.63
N GLN A 394 -11.33 -0.74 7.61
CA GLN A 394 -12.12 -1.16 6.47
C GLN A 394 -11.99 -0.17 5.31
N TYR A 395 -11.32 -0.58 4.24
CA TYR A 395 -10.94 0.30 3.12
C TYR A 395 -11.90 0.28 1.92
N PHE A 396 -13.09 -0.27 2.12
CA PHE A 396 -14.18 -0.27 1.13
C PHE A 396 -15.37 0.57 1.58
N ILE A 397 -15.28 1.28 2.71
CA ILE A 397 -16.23 2.31 3.12
C ILE A 397 -15.60 3.70 3.02
N PHE A 398 -16.39 4.68 2.64
CA PHE A 398 -15.95 6.03 2.32
C PHE A 398 -16.94 7.08 2.88
N PRO A 399 -16.47 8.31 3.17
CA PRO A 399 -17.39 9.39 3.53
C PRO A 399 -18.32 9.73 2.36
N CYS A 400 -19.54 10.16 2.65
CA CYS A 400 -20.49 10.63 1.65
C CYS A 400 -19.86 11.73 0.77
N GLY A 401 -20.09 11.66 -0.55
CA GLY A 401 -19.47 12.55 -1.53
C GLY A 401 -18.05 12.13 -1.95
N PHE A 402 -17.52 10.99 -1.48
CA PHE A 402 -16.25 10.47 -1.96
C PHE A 402 -16.30 10.17 -3.46
N CYS A 403 -17.34 9.47 -3.94
CA CYS A 403 -17.45 9.10 -5.34
C CYS A 403 -17.45 10.34 -6.24
N GLN A 404 -18.32 11.32 -5.93
CA GLN A 404 -18.44 12.58 -6.66
C GLN A 404 -17.09 13.33 -6.75
N ARG A 405 -16.40 13.51 -5.61
CA ARG A 405 -15.10 14.23 -5.56
C ARG A 405 -13.98 13.54 -6.33
N ASN A 406 -14.10 12.24 -6.58
CA ASN A 406 -13.06 11.45 -7.24
C ASN A 406 -13.47 10.99 -8.65
N ASN A 407 -14.51 11.60 -9.23
CA ASN A 407 -15.05 11.22 -10.53
C ASN A 407 -15.35 9.72 -10.63
N LEU A 408 -15.80 9.15 -9.52
CA LEU A 408 -16.35 7.81 -9.43
C LEU A 408 -17.86 7.91 -9.37
N ARG A 409 -18.51 6.83 -9.77
CA ARG A 409 -19.95 6.77 -9.77
C ARG A 409 -20.49 6.07 -8.53
N LEU A 410 -21.35 6.77 -7.81
CA LEU A 410 -22.25 6.16 -6.84
C LEU A 410 -23.46 5.57 -7.58
N THR A 411 -23.69 4.27 -7.39
CA THR A 411 -24.81 3.57 -8.02
C THR A 411 -26.08 3.83 -7.22
N THR A 412 -27.09 4.38 -7.89
CA THR A 412 -28.40 4.63 -7.30
C THR A 412 -29.09 3.31 -6.94
N PRO A 413 -29.64 3.17 -5.73
CA PRO A 413 -30.45 2.01 -5.37
C PRO A 413 -31.67 1.85 -6.29
N THR A 414 -31.98 0.61 -6.66
CA THR A 414 -33.16 0.26 -7.45
C THR A 414 -34.43 0.27 -6.60
N GLY A 415 -35.59 0.18 -7.24
CA GLY A 415 -36.83 -0.19 -6.55
C GLY A 415 -37.75 -1.01 -7.45
N LYS A 416 -38.64 -1.81 -6.87
CA LYS A 416 -39.70 -2.48 -7.64
C LYS A 416 -40.87 -1.52 -7.86
N ARG A 417 -41.30 -1.39 -9.11
CA ARG A 417 -42.72 -1.21 -9.43
C ARG A 417 -43.22 -2.59 -9.86
N LEU A 418 -44.30 -3.09 -9.25
CA LEU A 418 -44.93 -4.36 -9.66
C LEU A 418 -45.01 -4.43 -11.19
N CYS A 419 -44.30 -5.37 -11.80
CA CYS A 419 -44.42 -5.64 -13.22
C CYS A 419 -45.88 -6.04 -13.49
N LEU A 420 -46.61 -5.20 -14.23
CA LEU A 420 -47.83 -5.65 -14.87
C LEU A 420 -47.45 -6.70 -15.93
N PRO A 421 -48.22 -7.79 -16.06
CA PRO A 421 -47.79 -8.97 -16.80
C PRO A 421 -48.08 -8.82 -18.29
N TYR A 422 -47.44 -7.87 -19.00
CA TYR A 422 -47.21 -7.95 -20.45
C TYR A 422 -46.38 -6.76 -20.97
N SER A 423 -45.06 -6.80 -20.85
CA SER A 423 -44.18 -6.17 -21.85
C SER A 423 -42.80 -6.80 -21.80
N SER A 424 -42.51 -7.54 -22.86
CA SER A 424 -41.26 -8.21 -23.16
C SER A 424 -40.08 -7.23 -23.33
N ILE A 425 -38.92 -7.63 -22.80
CA ILE A 425 -37.54 -7.26 -23.19
C ILE A 425 -36.95 -5.94 -22.63
N TYR A 426 -37.71 -5.08 -21.94
CA TYR A 426 -37.12 -3.98 -21.17
C TYR A 426 -37.69 -3.95 -19.74
N SER A 427 -37.12 -4.75 -18.82
CA SER A 427 -37.19 -4.37 -17.41
C SER A 427 -36.27 -3.17 -17.22
N ALA A 428 -36.78 -1.97 -17.54
CA ALA A 428 -36.10 -0.74 -17.21
C ALA A 428 -35.82 -0.79 -15.69
N PHE A 429 -34.55 -0.74 -15.33
CA PHE A 429 -34.11 -0.49 -13.96
C PHE A 429 -34.71 0.86 -13.53
N PHE A 430 -35.89 0.85 -12.94
CA PHE A 430 -36.46 2.06 -12.35
C PHE A 430 -35.67 2.37 -11.09
N SER A 431 -35.26 3.63 -10.95
CA SER A 431 -34.61 4.10 -9.73
C SER A 431 -35.57 3.84 -8.55
N GLY A 432 -35.05 3.42 -7.39
CA GLY A 432 -35.86 3.28 -6.18
C GLY A 432 -36.49 4.60 -5.72
N PHE A 433 -36.08 5.70 -6.35
CA PHE A 433 -36.49 7.08 -6.11
C PHE A 433 -37.52 7.58 -7.16
N GLY A 434 -37.96 6.71 -8.08
CA GLY A 434 -38.92 7.06 -9.12
C GLY A 434 -38.27 7.85 -10.26
N GLU A 435 -38.90 8.96 -10.67
CA GLU A 435 -38.35 9.90 -11.67
C GLU A 435 -37.33 10.87 -11.06
N ASN A 436 -37.22 10.92 -9.72
CA ASN A 436 -36.29 11.80 -9.03
C ASN A 436 -34.87 11.25 -9.06
N GLU A 437 -33.90 12.15 -9.16
CA GLU A 437 -32.49 11.82 -8.98
C GLU A 437 -32.20 11.42 -7.52
N PHE A 438 -31.19 10.58 -7.33
CA PHE A 438 -30.74 10.20 -5.99
C PHE A 438 -30.26 11.43 -5.22
N THR A 439 -30.81 11.64 -4.02
CA THR A 439 -30.28 12.61 -3.06
C THR A 439 -30.07 11.95 -1.70
N TRP A 440 -28.99 12.37 -1.03
CA TRP A 440 -28.72 11.93 0.34
C TRP A 440 -29.82 12.32 1.33
N GLY A 441 -30.47 13.48 1.14
CA GLY A 441 -31.56 13.93 2.01
C GLY A 441 -32.79 13.02 1.94
N GLU A 442 -33.19 12.61 0.73
CA GLU A 442 -34.29 11.67 0.55
C GLU A 442 -33.92 10.26 1.04
N PHE A 443 -32.69 9.80 0.77
CA PHE A 443 -32.18 8.53 1.30
C PHE A 443 -32.23 8.49 2.83
N ALA A 444 -31.75 9.56 3.50
CA ALA A 444 -31.79 9.69 4.95
C ALA A 444 -33.23 9.70 5.48
N SER A 445 -34.12 10.45 4.84
CA SER A 445 -35.53 10.54 5.24
C SER A 445 -36.24 9.18 5.17
N ARG A 446 -36.10 8.45 4.05
CA ARG A 446 -36.74 7.15 3.83
C ARG A 446 -36.27 6.09 4.82
N LEU A 447 -34.98 6.11 5.17
CA LEU A 447 -34.36 5.13 6.08
C LEU A 447 -34.23 5.61 7.53
N LYS A 448 -34.74 6.82 7.85
CA LYS A 448 -34.65 7.46 9.17
C LYS A 448 -33.22 7.56 9.71
N LEU A 449 -32.29 7.94 8.83
CA LEU A 449 -30.86 8.06 9.15
C LEU A 449 -30.54 9.44 9.75
N ILE A 450 -29.42 9.52 10.47
CA ILE A 450 -29.12 10.65 11.35
C ILE A 450 -28.27 11.70 10.62
N CYS A 451 -27.09 11.29 10.14
CA CYS A 451 -26.08 12.21 9.59
C CYS A 451 -25.08 11.49 8.69
N PHE A 452 -24.23 12.25 8.00
CA PHE A 452 -23.05 11.69 7.33
C PHE A 452 -22.01 11.29 8.38
N ALA A 453 -21.38 10.14 8.17
CA ALA A 453 -20.21 9.78 8.96
C ALA A 453 -19.09 10.84 8.75
N PRO A 454 -18.53 11.44 9.83
CA PRO A 454 -17.46 12.41 9.71
C PRO A 454 -16.21 11.82 9.02
N GLU A 455 -15.55 12.62 8.17
CA GLU A 455 -14.36 12.16 7.43
C GLU A 455 -13.24 11.64 8.33
N ALA A 456 -13.09 12.23 9.52
CA ALA A 456 -12.08 11.84 10.51
C ALA A 456 -12.24 10.40 11.04
N LEU A 457 -13.41 9.77 10.85
CA LEU A 457 -13.62 8.38 11.23
C LEU A 457 -12.98 7.39 10.25
N PHE A 458 -12.71 7.81 9.01
CA PHE A 458 -12.17 6.95 7.96
C PHE A 458 -10.64 6.98 7.97
N SER A 459 -10.02 5.81 8.19
CA SER A 459 -8.56 5.67 8.18
C SER A 459 -8.04 5.28 6.80
N LEU A 460 -8.42 5.99 5.75
CA LEU A 460 -8.07 5.63 4.36
C LEU A 460 -6.54 5.64 4.14
N PRO A 461 -5.98 4.66 3.40
CA PRO A 461 -4.55 4.58 3.18
C PRO A 461 -4.03 5.80 2.42
N LYS A 462 -2.97 6.42 2.94
CA LYS A 462 -2.23 7.49 2.27
C LYS A 462 -1.02 6.88 1.58
N LEU A 463 -0.95 7.03 0.26
CA LEU A 463 0.19 6.58 -0.53
C LEU A 463 1.17 7.75 -0.71
N LEU A 464 2.46 7.48 -0.52
CA LEU A 464 3.52 8.46 -0.78
C LEU A 464 3.71 8.69 -2.29
N LYS A 465 3.49 7.65 -3.09
CA LYS A 465 3.56 7.67 -4.55
C LYS A 465 2.37 6.91 -5.14
N PRO A 466 1.83 7.34 -6.29
CA PRO A 466 0.85 6.55 -7.02
C PRO A 466 1.39 5.17 -7.39
N ILE A 467 0.54 4.14 -7.32
CA ILE A 467 0.89 2.78 -7.76
C ILE A 467 0.99 2.77 -9.29
N HIS A 468 1.95 2.04 -9.83
CA HIS A 468 2.12 1.95 -11.27
C HIS A 468 1.03 1.07 -11.88
N LYS A 469 0.26 1.65 -12.81
CA LYS A 469 -0.68 0.92 -13.67
C LYS A 469 0.04 0.11 -14.74
N MET A 470 -0.70 -0.80 -15.38
CA MET A 470 -0.22 -1.71 -16.43
C MET A 470 0.94 -2.56 -15.94
N ARG A 471 0.76 -3.14 -14.76
CA ARG A 471 1.71 -4.01 -14.09
C ARG A 471 1.08 -5.33 -13.70
N HIS A 472 1.85 -6.40 -13.80
CA HIS A 472 1.43 -7.75 -13.48
C HIS A 472 1.64 -8.09 -12.01
N LEU A 473 0.73 -8.86 -11.44
CA LEU A 473 0.84 -9.42 -10.09
C LEU A 473 0.10 -10.76 -10.02
N GLU A 474 0.19 -11.42 -8.86
CA GLU A 474 -0.58 -12.62 -8.55
C GLU A 474 -1.67 -12.29 -7.52
N LEU A 475 -2.91 -12.64 -7.82
CA LEU A 475 -4.05 -12.48 -6.93
C LEU A 475 -4.40 -13.81 -6.26
N PHE A 476 -4.28 -13.89 -4.94
CA PHE A 476 -4.68 -15.06 -4.16
C PHE A 476 -6.20 -15.17 -4.03
N ALA A 477 -6.72 -16.39 -4.16
CA ALA A 477 -8.10 -16.74 -3.89
C ALA A 477 -8.22 -18.19 -3.39
N VAL A 478 -9.37 -18.51 -2.81
CA VAL A 478 -9.74 -19.90 -2.48
C VAL A 478 -10.81 -20.33 -3.47
N THR A 479 -10.52 -21.35 -4.29
CA THR A 479 -11.44 -21.89 -5.29
C THR A 479 -11.69 -23.36 -5.00
N ASN A 480 -12.95 -23.78 -4.83
CA ASN A 480 -13.33 -25.15 -4.48
C ASN A 480 -12.57 -25.71 -3.26
N GLY A 481 -12.35 -24.86 -2.25
CA GLY A 481 -11.62 -25.23 -1.02
C GLY A 481 -10.10 -25.33 -1.17
N GLN A 482 -9.54 -25.03 -2.35
CA GLN A 482 -8.10 -25.06 -2.60
C GLN A 482 -7.52 -23.64 -2.70
N PRO A 483 -6.33 -23.38 -2.11
CA PRO A 483 -5.62 -22.13 -2.28
C PRO A 483 -5.02 -22.05 -3.69
N VAL A 484 -5.35 -21.00 -4.43
CA VAL A 484 -4.83 -20.76 -5.79
C VAL A 484 -4.47 -19.29 -5.98
N CYS A 485 -3.60 -19.02 -6.94
CA CYS A 485 -3.29 -17.68 -7.41
C CYS A 485 -3.78 -17.51 -8.85
N TYR A 486 -4.26 -16.32 -9.16
CA TYR A 486 -4.60 -15.92 -10.52
C TYR A 486 -3.57 -14.90 -11.03
N PRO A 487 -3.11 -15.02 -12.28
CA PRO A 487 -2.38 -13.95 -12.93
C PRO A 487 -3.31 -12.75 -13.10
N ALA A 488 -2.84 -11.55 -12.75
CA ALA A 488 -3.67 -10.36 -12.82
C ALA A 488 -2.89 -9.10 -13.21
N THR A 489 -3.58 -8.18 -13.86
CA THR A 489 -3.03 -6.91 -14.35
C THR A 489 -3.69 -5.72 -13.66
N ILE A 490 -2.88 -4.79 -13.15
CA ILE A 490 -3.36 -3.49 -12.66
C ILE A 490 -3.75 -2.63 -13.87
N THR A 491 -5.04 -2.37 -14.07
CA THR A 491 -5.53 -1.58 -15.21
C THR A 491 -5.62 -0.10 -14.89
N ARG A 492 -6.01 0.23 -13.65
CA ARG A 492 -6.19 1.61 -13.16
C ARG A 492 -5.92 1.71 -11.68
N THR A 493 -5.51 2.89 -11.25
CA THR A 493 -5.26 3.23 -9.84
C THR A 493 -5.88 4.60 -9.52
N LEU A 494 -6.47 4.74 -8.35
CA LEU A 494 -7.01 6.00 -7.85
C LEU A 494 -6.85 6.06 -6.34
N LYS A 495 -5.97 6.95 -5.85
CA LYS A 495 -5.56 6.94 -4.44
C LYS A 495 -5.12 5.52 -4.04
N HIS A 496 -5.74 4.94 -3.02
CA HIS A 496 -5.47 3.58 -2.58
C HIS A 496 -6.29 2.50 -3.33
N LEU A 497 -7.22 2.88 -4.21
CA LEU A 497 -8.04 1.95 -4.98
C LEU A 497 -7.30 1.48 -6.23
N ILE A 498 -7.44 0.20 -6.53
CA ILE A 498 -6.71 -0.49 -7.60
C ILE A 498 -7.72 -1.34 -8.37
N TRP A 499 -7.76 -1.15 -9.69
CA TRP A 499 -8.56 -1.94 -10.61
C TRP A 499 -7.69 -3.05 -11.16
N ILE A 500 -8.17 -4.27 -11.01
CA ILE A 500 -7.48 -5.51 -11.34
C ILE A 500 -8.27 -6.24 -12.41
N HIS A 501 -7.61 -6.51 -13.53
CA HIS A 501 -8.09 -7.47 -14.52
C HIS A 501 -7.52 -8.85 -14.22
N MET A 502 -8.35 -9.88 -14.32
CA MET A 502 -7.95 -11.28 -14.14
C MET A 502 -7.50 -11.84 -15.48
N ASP A 503 -6.21 -12.09 -15.68
CA ASP A 503 -5.65 -12.53 -16.98
C ASP A 503 -6.02 -13.99 -17.34
N ALA A 504 -6.70 -14.69 -16.44
CA ALA A 504 -7.33 -15.98 -16.71
C ALA A 504 -8.71 -15.86 -17.38
N ASP A 505 -9.28 -14.64 -17.45
CA ASP A 505 -10.60 -14.42 -18.03
C ASP A 505 -10.57 -14.54 -19.56
N SER A 506 -11.53 -15.30 -20.09
CA SER A 506 -11.72 -15.45 -21.54
C SER A 506 -12.74 -14.48 -22.14
N ALA A 507 -13.51 -13.81 -21.28
CA ALA A 507 -14.54 -12.86 -21.65
C ALA A 507 -14.09 -11.43 -21.34
N ALA A 508 -14.70 -10.45 -22.04
CA ALA A 508 -14.53 -9.05 -21.70
C ALA A 508 -15.26 -8.76 -20.37
N ASN A 509 -14.50 -8.63 -19.29
CA ASN A 509 -15.00 -8.38 -17.95
C ASN A 509 -14.56 -7.01 -17.44
N PRO A 510 -15.38 -6.33 -16.63
CA PRO A 510 -14.93 -5.14 -15.92
C PRO A 510 -13.81 -5.50 -14.95
N SER A 511 -12.85 -4.60 -14.78
CA SER A 511 -11.82 -4.75 -13.76
C SER A 511 -12.45 -4.72 -12.35
N LEU A 512 -11.98 -5.58 -11.46
CA LEU A 512 -12.40 -5.66 -10.07
C LEU A 512 -11.63 -4.65 -9.22
N ILE A 513 -12.30 -3.98 -8.29
CA ILE A 513 -11.74 -2.93 -7.45
C ILE A 513 -11.29 -3.52 -6.11
N TYR A 514 -10.02 -3.26 -5.78
CA TYR A 514 -9.37 -3.62 -4.54
C TYR A 514 -8.69 -2.40 -3.92
N THR A 515 -8.06 -2.59 -2.77
CA THR A 515 -7.29 -1.56 -2.07
C THR A 515 -5.81 -1.93 -2.04
N SER A 516 -4.92 -0.95 -2.01
CA SER A 516 -3.49 -1.13 -1.76
C SER A 516 -3.17 -1.86 -0.46
N GLN A 517 -4.12 -1.96 0.47
CA GLN A 517 -3.95 -2.72 1.71
C GLN A 517 -4.57 -4.12 1.63
N SER A 518 -4.93 -4.61 0.45
CA SER A 518 -5.44 -5.96 0.27
C SER A 518 -4.31 -6.97 0.43
N ASP A 519 -4.44 -7.87 1.40
CA ASP A 519 -3.42 -8.89 1.71
C ASP A 519 -3.41 -10.10 0.75
N ILE A 520 -4.11 -9.98 -0.36
CA ILE A 520 -4.27 -11.03 -1.37
C ILE A 520 -3.42 -10.78 -2.62
N PHE A 521 -2.67 -9.67 -2.67
CA PHE A 521 -1.75 -9.38 -3.76
C PHE A 521 -0.36 -9.92 -3.47
N PHE A 522 0.19 -10.65 -4.43
CA PHE A 522 1.53 -11.20 -4.36
C PHE A 522 2.37 -10.82 -5.58
N PRO A 523 3.69 -10.70 -5.44
CA PRO A 523 4.56 -10.42 -6.58
C PRO A 523 4.58 -11.61 -7.55
N CYS A 524 4.81 -11.35 -8.84
CA CYS A 524 4.93 -12.40 -9.85
C CYS A 524 5.99 -13.45 -9.46
N GLY A 525 5.64 -14.73 -9.61
CA GLY A 525 6.45 -15.89 -9.23
C GLY A 525 6.34 -16.29 -7.77
N TYR A 526 5.45 -15.66 -6.99
CA TYR A 526 5.22 -16.03 -5.59
C TYR A 526 4.55 -17.39 -5.46
N ALA A 527 3.55 -17.68 -6.29
CA ALA A 527 2.78 -18.91 -6.25
C ALA A 527 3.67 -20.15 -6.40
N ASP A 528 4.51 -20.15 -7.45
CA ASP A 528 5.46 -21.24 -7.71
C ASP A 528 6.46 -21.42 -6.55
N LYS A 529 7.00 -20.31 -6.00
CA LYS A 529 7.93 -20.35 -4.86
C LYS A 529 7.27 -20.88 -3.59
N SER A 530 5.97 -20.65 -3.42
CA SER A 530 5.21 -20.98 -2.22
C SER A 530 4.45 -22.30 -2.33
N GLY A 531 4.57 -23.01 -3.46
CA GLY A 531 3.83 -24.25 -3.71
C GLY A 531 2.33 -24.05 -3.97
N LEU A 532 1.89 -22.83 -4.28
CA LEU A 532 0.51 -22.52 -4.67
C LEU A 532 0.31 -22.81 -6.15
N GLY A 533 -0.89 -23.27 -6.51
CA GLY A 533 -1.26 -23.40 -7.91
C GLY A 533 -1.50 -22.03 -8.54
N LEU A 534 -0.74 -21.67 -9.57
CA LEU A 534 -1.05 -20.53 -10.45
C LEU A 534 -1.99 -21.00 -11.56
N ILE A 535 -3.18 -20.40 -11.63
CA ILE A 535 -4.15 -20.64 -12.70
C ILE A 535 -3.53 -20.27 -14.05
N GLU A 536 -3.79 -21.08 -15.06
CA GLU A 536 -3.26 -20.86 -16.40
C GLU A 536 -3.83 -19.56 -16.98
N MET A 537 -2.94 -18.69 -17.46
CA MET A 537 -3.32 -17.49 -18.21
C MET A 537 -4.14 -17.90 -19.42
N HIS A 538 -5.18 -17.12 -19.74
CA HIS A 538 -6.03 -17.48 -20.86
C HIS A 538 -5.24 -17.42 -22.17
N LYS A 539 -5.04 -18.59 -22.79
CA LYS A 539 -4.49 -18.69 -24.14
C LYS A 539 -5.59 -18.38 -25.13
N PHE A 540 -5.53 -17.22 -25.77
CA PHE A 540 -6.44 -16.89 -26.86
C PHE A 540 -6.24 -17.89 -28.00
N GLN A 541 -7.16 -18.84 -28.14
CA GLN A 541 -7.10 -19.80 -29.24
C GLN A 541 -7.38 -19.06 -30.54
N THR A 542 -6.40 -19.06 -31.45
CA THR A 542 -6.65 -18.64 -32.83
C THR A 542 -7.63 -19.62 -33.44
N LEU A 543 -8.89 -19.18 -33.60
CA LEU A 543 -9.90 -19.95 -34.30
C LEU A 543 -9.39 -20.24 -35.71
N ARG A 544 -9.20 -21.53 -36.05
CA ARG A 544 -8.77 -21.90 -37.41
C ARG A 544 -9.81 -21.40 -38.42
N PRO A 545 -9.37 -20.85 -39.58
CA PRO A 545 -10.28 -20.50 -40.66
C PRO A 545 -11.14 -21.71 -41.04
N ILE A 546 -12.44 -21.51 -41.23
CA ILE A 546 -13.33 -22.56 -41.74
C ILE A 546 -12.96 -22.75 -43.21
N THR A 547 -12.05 -23.66 -43.49
CA THR A 547 -11.48 -23.77 -44.84
C THR A 547 -12.39 -24.48 -45.83
N ASN A 548 -13.49 -25.15 -45.44
CA ASN A 548 -14.20 -26.02 -46.39
C ASN A 548 -15.73 -26.21 -46.23
N GLN A 549 -16.46 -25.35 -45.50
CA GLN A 549 -17.93 -25.46 -45.50
C GLN A 549 -18.58 -24.09 -45.62
N LYS A 550 -19.04 -23.76 -46.85
CA LYS A 550 -19.72 -22.52 -47.24
C LYS A 550 -21.01 -22.20 -46.45
N HIS A 551 -21.44 -23.06 -45.53
CA HIS A 551 -22.72 -22.93 -44.83
C HIS A 551 -22.67 -23.21 -43.33
N ASN A 552 -21.48 -23.40 -42.74
CA ASN A 552 -21.42 -23.69 -41.30
C ASN A 552 -21.21 -22.40 -40.52
N ASP A 553 -22.34 -21.80 -40.14
CA ASP A 553 -22.39 -20.75 -39.14
C ASP A 553 -21.95 -21.29 -37.78
N ARG A 554 -20.66 -21.17 -37.46
CA ARG A 554 -20.08 -21.76 -36.26
C ARG A 554 -20.85 -21.42 -34.98
N TYR A 555 -21.54 -20.28 -34.95
CA TYR A 555 -22.28 -19.78 -33.79
C TYR A 555 -23.77 -19.55 -34.07
N ASN A 556 -24.27 -19.95 -35.24
CA ASN A 556 -25.64 -19.68 -35.66
C ASN A 556 -26.03 -18.18 -35.53
N LEU A 557 -25.14 -17.27 -35.98
CA LEU A 557 -25.32 -15.81 -35.99
C LEU A 557 -25.97 -15.24 -37.28
N PHE A 558 -26.01 -15.97 -38.39
CA PHE A 558 -26.74 -15.60 -39.61
C PHE A 558 -28.24 -15.35 -39.35
N PRO A 559 -28.95 -16.11 -38.50
CA PRO A 559 -30.34 -15.81 -38.14
C PRO A 559 -30.50 -14.51 -37.33
N THR A 560 -29.46 -14.06 -36.62
CA THR A 560 -29.46 -12.80 -35.85
C THR A 560 -28.93 -11.61 -36.65
N PHE A 561 -28.33 -11.84 -37.82
CA PHE A 561 -27.93 -10.80 -38.76
C PHE A 561 -29.12 -10.33 -39.61
N SER A 562 -29.56 -9.10 -39.37
CA SER A 562 -30.48 -8.40 -40.27
C SER A 562 -29.71 -7.47 -41.20
N SER A 563 -29.86 -7.67 -42.52
CA SER A 563 -29.46 -6.68 -43.54
C SER A 563 -30.44 -5.50 -43.62
N MET A 564 -31.60 -5.58 -42.98
CA MET A 564 -32.49 -4.44 -42.82
C MET A 564 -31.88 -3.46 -41.83
N ARG A 565 -31.79 -2.18 -42.23
CA ARG A 565 -31.51 -1.06 -41.34
C ARG A 565 -32.55 -1.10 -40.21
N SER A 566 -32.14 -1.55 -39.04
CA SER A 566 -32.97 -1.39 -37.86
C SER A 566 -33.15 0.12 -37.59
N PRO A 567 -34.32 0.60 -37.13
CA PRO A 567 -34.56 2.01 -36.82
C PRO A 567 -33.63 2.58 -35.73
N ILE A 568 -32.77 1.75 -35.14
CA ILE A 568 -31.69 2.09 -34.21
C ILE A 568 -30.81 3.24 -34.75
N PHE A 569 -30.71 3.45 -36.07
CA PHE A 569 -29.97 4.56 -36.70
C PHE A 569 -30.82 5.79 -37.09
N ILE A 570 -32.12 5.78 -36.84
CA ILE A 570 -33.04 6.86 -37.20
C ILE A 570 -33.27 7.79 -35.99
N GLY A 571 -33.06 7.30 -34.77
CA GLY A 571 -33.03 8.12 -33.56
C GLY A 571 -31.68 8.80 -33.34
N SER A 572 -31.67 9.97 -32.69
CA SER A 572 -30.47 10.75 -32.36
C SER A 572 -29.52 10.09 -31.35
N LYS A 573 -29.86 8.91 -30.81
CA LYS A 573 -29.00 8.15 -29.89
C LYS A 573 -28.10 7.21 -30.69
N ARG A 574 -26.90 7.68 -30.99
CA ARG A 574 -25.88 6.98 -31.79
C ARG A 574 -24.92 6.20 -30.88
N SER A 575 -25.08 4.88 -30.72
CA SER A 575 -23.93 3.98 -30.52
C SER A 575 -24.33 2.49 -30.66
N TYR A 576 -23.46 1.72 -31.31
CA TYR A 576 -23.56 0.24 -31.43
C TYR A 576 -22.98 -0.49 -30.21
N LEU A 577 -22.09 0.18 -29.49
CA LEU A 577 -21.60 -0.22 -28.19
C LEU A 577 -22.47 0.52 -27.18
N PRO A 578 -23.14 -0.13 -26.22
CA PRO A 578 -23.85 0.59 -25.18
C PRO A 578 -22.96 1.73 -24.66
N ASP A 579 -23.46 2.96 -24.59
CA ASP A 579 -22.68 4.15 -24.18
C ASP A 579 -21.92 3.94 -22.84
N VAL A 580 -22.34 2.92 -22.08
CA VAL A 580 -21.67 2.22 -20.98
C VAL A 580 -20.17 1.96 -21.19
N TRP A 581 -19.67 1.80 -22.42
CA TRP A 581 -18.32 1.24 -22.64
C TRP A 581 -17.27 2.25 -23.12
N LEU A 582 -17.64 3.43 -23.65
CA LEU A 582 -16.75 4.19 -24.55
C LEU A 582 -16.09 5.48 -24.02
N HIS A 583 -16.39 6.00 -22.83
CA HIS A 583 -15.85 7.31 -22.42
C HIS A 583 -14.72 7.24 -21.38
N SER A 584 -13.50 7.56 -21.86
CA SER A 584 -12.48 8.31 -21.12
C SER A 584 -12.53 9.77 -21.60
N GLU A 585 -12.92 10.69 -20.71
CA GLU A 585 -12.86 12.15 -20.83
C GLU A 585 -13.69 12.83 -21.96
N PHE A 586 -14.28 13.98 -21.62
CA PHE A 586 -15.06 14.93 -22.44
C PHE A 586 -16.51 14.59 -22.84
N SER A 587 -17.47 15.12 -22.06
CA SER A 587 -18.53 16.04 -22.56
C SER A 587 -19.57 16.28 -21.45
N GLU A 588 -19.71 17.52 -20.98
CA GLU A 588 -20.72 17.94 -19.99
C GLU A 588 -22.16 17.95 -20.53
N GLN A 589 -22.39 17.66 -21.82
CA GLN A 589 -23.70 17.89 -22.46
C GLN A 589 -24.58 16.63 -22.65
N LEU A 590 -24.13 15.43 -22.25
CA LEU A 590 -24.88 14.17 -22.48
C LEU A 590 -25.39 13.43 -21.23
N SER A 591 -25.35 14.07 -20.06
CA SER A 591 -25.73 13.47 -18.76
C SER A 591 -27.23 13.15 -18.57
N ILE A 592 -28.11 13.44 -19.54
CA ILE A 592 -29.56 13.47 -19.33
C ILE A 592 -30.26 12.12 -19.66
N PHE A 593 -29.61 11.16 -20.32
CA PHE A 593 -30.36 10.06 -20.97
C PHE A 593 -29.95 8.60 -20.70
N LEU A 594 -29.02 8.30 -19.80
CA LEU A 594 -28.72 6.93 -19.34
C LEU A 594 -28.34 6.87 -17.86
N PRO A 595 -28.96 6.01 -17.04
CA PRO A 595 -28.72 5.98 -15.62
C PRO A 595 -27.51 5.13 -15.22
N ILE A 596 -26.60 4.71 -16.13
CA ILE A 596 -25.38 3.97 -15.73
C ILE A 596 -24.11 4.29 -16.56
N PRO A 597 -23.24 5.20 -16.08
CA PRO A 597 -21.82 5.25 -16.47
C PRO A 597 -21.01 4.07 -15.89
N ILE A 598 -20.26 3.36 -16.74
CA ILE A 598 -19.13 2.51 -16.33
C ILE A 598 -17.86 3.19 -16.87
N PRO A 599 -16.79 3.35 -16.07
CA PRO A 599 -15.55 3.93 -16.58
C PRO A 599 -14.93 3.05 -17.67
N GLY A 600 -14.07 3.61 -18.53
CA GLY A 600 -13.32 2.94 -19.60
C GLY A 600 -12.31 1.84 -19.17
N ASP A 601 -12.66 1.08 -18.14
CA ASP A 601 -11.88 0.05 -17.45
C ASP A 601 -12.24 -1.38 -17.93
N LEU A 602 -13.00 -1.50 -19.04
CA LEU A 602 -13.25 -2.77 -19.72
C LEU A 602 -11.95 -3.26 -20.36
N TRP A 603 -11.51 -4.44 -19.94
CA TRP A 603 -10.40 -5.12 -20.55
C TRP A 603 -10.92 -6.08 -21.63
N ILE A 604 -10.36 -5.98 -22.85
CA ILE A 604 -10.71 -6.86 -23.95
C ILE A 604 -9.65 -7.95 -24.09
N PRO A 605 -10.06 -9.21 -24.33
CA PRO A 605 -9.17 -10.28 -24.76
C PRO A 605 -8.45 -9.95 -26.09
N SER A 606 -7.52 -10.80 -26.54
CA SER A 606 -6.90 -10.60 -27.87
C SER A 606 -7.95 -10.58 -28.98
N LEU A 607 -7.84 -9.61 -29.88
CA LEU A 607 -8.76 -9.42 -31.00
C LEU A 607 -8.15 -9.96 -32.29
N ILE A 608 -8.91 -10.81 -32.98
CA ILE A 608 -8.56 -11.29 -34.31
C ILE A 608 -9.50 -10.65 -35.32
N VAL A 609 -8.93 -9.90 -36.27
CA VAL A 609 -9.70 -9.20 -37.30
C VAL A 609 -9.70 -10.03 -38.58
N ASN A 610 -10.89 -10.52 -38.96
CA ASN A 610 -11.10 -11.07 -40.30
C ASN A 610 -11.34 -9.92 -41.29
N ARG A 611 -10.27 -9.54 -41.99
CA ARG A 611 -10.22 -8.44 -42.95
C ARG A 611 -11.09 -8.66 -44.20
N HIS A 612 -11.53 -9.89 -44.43
CA HIS A 612 -12.37 -10.27 -45.58
C HIS A 612 -13.86 -10.21 -45.26
N CYS A 613 -14.24 -10.05 -43.99
CA CYS A 613 -15.64 -9.85 -43.64
C CYS A 613 -16.13 -8.49 -44.15
N TYR A 614 -17.40 -8.44 -44.55
CA TYR A 614 -18.10 -7.18 -44.79
C TYR A 614 -18.29 -6.46 -43.44
N PRO A 615 -17.68 -5.28 -43.21
CA PRO A 615 -17.64 -4.63 -41.91
C PRO A 615 -18.92 -3.83 -41.63
N GLY A 616 -19.95 -3.97 -42.47
CA GLY A 616 -21.18 -3.21 -42.37
C GLY A 616 -21.08 -1.82 -43.00
N PRO A 617 -22.16 -1.03 -42.92
CA PRO A 617 -22.27 0.24 -43.64
C PRO A 617 -21.53 1.42 -42.99
N PHE A 618 -21.05 1.26 -41.75
CA PHE A 618 -20.46 2.34 -40.95
C PHE A 618 -18.92 2.35 -40.94
N LEU A 619 -18.30 1.30 -41.46
CA LEU A 619 -16.85 1.16 -41.50
C LEU A 619 -16.38 1.08 -42.95
N ASN A 620 -15.32 1.81 -43.27
CA ASN A 620 -14.76 1.81 -44.62
C ASN A 620 -14.02 0.48 -44.89
N GLN A 621 -14.48 -0.28 -45.89
CA GLN A 621 -13.91 -1.58 -46.26
C GLN A 621 -12.40 -1.49 -46.53
N ASN A 622 -11.93 -0.46 -47.22
CA ASN A 622 -10.50 -0.29 -47.55
C ASN A 622 -9.65 -0.08 -46.28
N ARG A 623 -10.19 0.64 -45.28
CA ARG A 623 -9.53 0.75 -43.96
C ARG A 623 -9.51 -0.58 -43.24
N VAL A 624 -10.63 -1.31 -43.21
CA VAL A 624 -10.71 -2.63 -42.54
C VAL A 624 -9.75 -3.64 -43.16
N THR A 625 -9.59 -3.64 -44.49
CA THR A 625 -8.62 -4.50 -45.17
C THR A 625 -7.16 -4.20 -44.81
N SER A 626 -6.86 -2.97 -44.37
CA SER A 626 -5.52 -2.53 -43.96
C SER A 626 -5.20 -2.77 -42.48
N LEU A 627 -6.18 -3.16 -41.66
CA LEU A 627 -5.98 -3.42 -40.23
C LEU A 627 -5.03 -4.59 -39.99
N ARG A 628 -4.44 -4.66 -38.79
CA ARG A 628 -3.66 -5.84 -38.38
C ARG A 628 -4.59 -7.04 -38.21
N HIS A 629 -4.09 -8.26 -38.45
CA HIS A 629 -4.89 -9.48 -38.24
C HIS A 629 -5.11 -9.76 -36.76
N HIS A 630 -4.19 -9.27 -35.92
CA HIS A 630 -4.14 -9.58 -34.50
C HIS A 630 -3.82 -8.31 -33.73
N TYR A 631 -4.58 -8.08 -32.66
CA TYR A 631 -4.31 -7.11 -31.62
C TYR A 631 -4.28 -7.87 -30.29
N GLY A 632 -3.25 -7.60 -29.47
CA GLY A 632 -3.14 -8.22 -28.14
C GLY A 632 -4.28 -7.81 -27.20
N PRO A 633 -4.37 -8.41 -26.00
CA PRO A 633 -5.36 -8.02 -25.01
C PRO A 633 -5.03 -6.62 -24.47
N GLY A 634 -6.03 -5.91 -23.96
CA GLY A 634 -5.80 -4.58 -23.39
C GLY A 634 -7.06 -3.77 -23.08
N PRO A 635 -6.88 -2.54 -22.57
CA PRO A 635 -8.00 -1.63 -22.30
C PRO A 635 -8.77 -1.30 -23.58
N MET A 636 -10.09 -1.44 -23.54
CA MET A 636 -10.95 -1.25 -24.71
C MET A 636 -10.72 0.09 -25.43
N PRO A 637 -10.68 1.25 -24.74
CA PRO A 637 -10.52 2.53 -25.43
C PRO A 637 -9.21 2.60 -26.21
N GLN A 638 -8.12 2.06 -25.65
CA GLN A 638 -6.82 2.04 -26.32
C GLN A 638 -6.82 1.12 -27.54
N LEU A 639 -7.43 -0.07 -27.43
CA LEU A 639 -7.57 -0.98 -28.55
C LEU A 639 -8.42 -0.37 -29.67
N ILE A 640 -9.53 0.31 -29.36
CA ILE A 640 -10.35 1.00 -30.36
C ILE A 640 -9.54 2.12 -31.05
N LYS A 641 -8.79 2.93 -30.29
CA LYS A 641 -7.91 3.95 -30.87
C LYS A 641 -6.86 3.34 -31.80
N GLN A 642 -6.23 2.24 -31.39
CA GLN A 642 -5.24 1.53 -32.21
C GLN A 642 -5.84 0.91 -33.48
N ILE A 643 -7.06 0.36 -33.39
CA ILE A 643 -7.74 -0.26 -34.54
C ILE A 643 -8.14 0.82 -35.54
N PHE A 644 -8.78 1.90 -35.09
CA PHE A 644 -9.37 2.87 -36.01
C PHE A 644 -8.50 4.11 -36.28
N GLY A 645 -7.34 4.22 -35.64
CA GLY A 645 -6.44 5.37 -35.77
C GLY A 645 -7.09 6.67 -35.31
N ILE A 646 -7.93 6.60 -34.27
CA ILE A 646 -8.60 7.76 -33.68
C ILE A 646 -7.66 8.30 -32.61
N SER A 647 -7.06 9.47 -32.86
CA SER A 647 -6.22 10.19 -31.89
C SER A 647 -7.05 10.74 -30.74
#